data_AF-A0A7C3F998-F1
#
_entry.id   AF-A0A7C3F998-F1
#
_cell.length_a   1.000
_cell.length_b   1.000
_cell.length_c   1.000
_cell.angle_alpha   90.00
_cell.angle_beta   90.00
_cell.angle_gamma   90.00
#
_symmetry.space_group_name_H-M   'P 1'
#
loop_
_entity.id
_entity.type
_entity.pdbx_description
1 polymer ?
#
loop_
_entity_poly.entity_id
_entity_poly.type
_entity_poly.pdbx_seq_one_letter_code
_entity_poly.pdbx_strand_id
1 'polypeptide(L)'
;MAALVARGAEVVVAESESAGISRFLADWNKPAPGARTVDAANRAVLLRFPGAAEKLWAEAARGQRITKAEVVLAYEGHEIHPQGYTCRTGLGEKKWKESPPQWHVVAWPLRRPWKADAKTGPTFNAFAHGGGYWAKYGAGDTAKDRFPTRLGPAELSTQCPEGRLDVTGVLGDPAYGKSLGERLRLIEQCGLLLKKLETHDMRYDEWWSAYEWANPTGGHGLTFKDARLVVSFAPGEKPEGNLPKATDAMFLAWDTYVRDTKPTAVMPSPEQLKAMAAKHAFAKPGWMPDWQWQRVSDLATHPGDRIGAWRQKLLSGIPADYEKVVSELLSIPPRFWQGWGIQDDLLLWYLYRDMLPEPVLDSIREYWDAWLMPDMPTDQFLHAQSQKNEEYWKATKDWRGRKSFFRDGYNYVISTMNFNHTAAMGALLGGQIIGAERAIADGRHGLEHLPLRLWAWYDGTTQESIDHYYFSITLSGQKMFADFGPTHLDRMMGQSILAKSVEELTSSWHPNLRRFINTSGRTGLSFLWATQGGLEHIIHTLSHKGAMHDAGNEEISGMTRFNHDAPAGRIALQTAPGPWAPEWAANMVDEKPLPYELTVTQKDWGHFAQTPLWKRCYLGKHYGLASTDVGRFGSVPVLAQWQRTQTPVEKLQEVGTLLVRYGMNTTKLLTQSGGVVPMQGGSLVTLQHKNKMVLLSSPLHRLGEKEKEPPEAKSLQTTIALFTFERTPTWELYVDGERVEKLPLAVKAGQRIALKDGVSWVGLIPLPSTDLGRDAEAILSADGVEEELQGGGKAKPTLLIQQFNYKSAMPLAKAGLSWETIDQAYGGFIIEVSDASEQSFRSFQRGLRRIESKTRWDAEKKTLHVLYKSGDDTFELGYRPEYQVYADRGVPTDQCFPYRVVNGKWPYLLKGLDRDSTLTQQGTTGRLEKNGAVLTCEPGRMAYLQTEPITRTYAGFNPLPSPTLWSLSVPGGMTITADGRVGMLRVIAQPKEGNIWVDYATKVDQNAPDMATALAVTGFRRVPQVQLNGKPFMPMCVSANPGVKALWFIPLDGKTLAPRTEERLKRAQDALAATQKERRGFFLHDWHVVGPFAVKADERLWAGVKAVYPPEQGVDLKATYTGMNRVDGKEVEVPIRWQRVLKPGEPAFGPGPVSLAELMAPTRGACAFAFTRIVSDRDREVMLYTGSDQCLAVWLNGQKVLDRNVYRAAEPDQDKTKVKLKKGENAVLLRSIGGWEGWAFYVRLGDDYGFPVTDGLHFGPDATP
;
A
#
# COMPACT_ATOMS: atom_id res chain seq x y z
N MET A 1 45.80 61.99 -17.89
CA MET A 1 44.72 61.52 -18.78
C MET A 1 44.87 60.02 -19.01
N ALA A 2 44.20 59.24 -18.18
CA ALA A 2 44.25 57.79 -18.14
C ALA A 2 43.28 57.14 -19.14
N ALA A 3 43.67 55.95 -19.61
CA ALA A 3 42.85 54.84 -20.06
C ALA A 3 41.81 55.06 -21.20
N LEU A 4 42.26 54.88 -22.45
CA LEU A 4 41.41 54.35 -23.52
C LEU A 4 41.76 52.86 -23.68
N VAL A 5 41.04 52.03 -22.93
CA VAL A 5 41.10 50.57 -23.02
C VAL A 5 40.67 50.15 -24.43
N ALA A 6 41.56 49.46 -25.15
CA ALA A 6 41.23 48.77 -26.38
C ALA A 6 40.10 47.75 -26.06
N ARG A 7 38.89 48.01 -26.58
CA ARG A 7 37.78 47.06 -26.49
C ARG A 7 38.20 45.78 -27.22
N GLY A 8 38.06 44.64 -26.54
CA GLY A 8 38.30 43.32 -27.13
C GLY A 8 37.44 43.09 -28.37
N ALA A 9 37.98 42.38 -29.36
CA ALA A 9 37.25 41.99 -30.56
C ALA A 9 36.27 40.85 -30.23
N GLU A 10 35.03 40.95 -30.72
CA GLU A 10 34.05 39.87 -30.69
C GLU A 10 33.93 39.28 -32.09
N VAL A 11 34.09 37.96 -32.21
CA VAL A 11 33.95 37.22 -33.47
C VAL A 11 32.69 36.36 -33.39
N VAL A 12 31.80 36.54 -34.37
CA VAL A 12 30.54 35.76 -34.48
C VAL A 12 30.64 34.81 -35.68
N VAL A 13 30.53 33.52 -35.42
CA VAL A 13 30.40 32.47 -36.45
C VAL A 13 28.92 32.08 -36.54
N ALA A 14 28.22 32.63 -37.52
CA ALA A 14 26.79 32.38 -37.76
C ALA A 14 26.51 31.14 -38.62
N GLU A 15 27.52 30.63 -39.31
CA GLU A 15 27.41 29.42 -40.13
C GLU A 15 27.41 28.18 -39.21
N SER A 16 26.28 27.49 -39.16
CA SER A 16 26.09 26.31 -38.32
C SER A 16 25.39 25.18 -39.09
N GLU A 17 25.72 23.96 -38.72
CA GLU A 17 25.02 22.75 -39.16
C GLU A 17 24.36 22.09 -37.96
N SER A 18 23.14 21.58 -38.15
CA SER A 18 22.43 20.78 -37.16
C SER A 18 21.98 19.44 -37.74
N ALA A 19 21.90 18.42 -36.91
CA ALA A 19 21.33 17.13 -37.28
C ALA A 19 20.64 16.45 -36.09
N GLY A 20 19.45 15.92 -36.29
CA GLY A 20 18.66 15.28 -35.25
C GLY A 20 19.07 13.82 -35.06
N ILE A 21 19.10 13.40 -33.80
CA ILE A 21 19.17 11.98 -33.43
C ILE A 21 18.06 11.69 -32.42
N SER A 22 17.35 10.58 -32.62
CA SER A 22 16.14 10.28 -31.88
C SER A 22 16.12 8.81 -31.47
N ARG A 23 15.75 8.56 -30.21
CA ARG A 23 15.57 7.19 -29.71
C ARG A 23 14.34 6.51 -30.30
N PHE A 24 13.41 7.23 -30.94
CA PHE A 24 12.27 6.59 -31.61
C PHE A 24 12.76 5.60 -32.67
N LEU A 25 12.12 4.44 -32.71
CA LEU A 25 12.56 3.31 -33.53
C LEU A 25 12.71 3.69 -35.02
N ALA A 26 11.79 4.49 -35.54
CA ALA A 26 11.79 4.95 -36.93
C ALA A 26 13.03 5.81 -37.30
N ASP A 27 13.75 6.34 -36.30
CA ASP A 27 14.85 7.26 -36.49
C ASP A 27 16.23 6.62 -36.25
N TRP A 28 16.29 5.35 -35.84
CA TRP A 28 17.56 4.71 -35.45
C TRP A 28 18.64 4.79 -36.54
N ASN A 29 18.20 4.67 -37.80
CA ASN A 29 19.06 4.65 -38.99
C ASN A 29 18.68 5.71 -40.02
N LYS A 30 17.92 6.74 -39.63
CA LYS A 30 17.46 7.80 -40.55
C LYS A 30 18.15 9.13 -40.23
N PRO A 31 18.98 9.68 -41.13
CA PRO A 31 19.54 11.01 -40.95
C PRO A 31 18.44 12.09 -40.94
N ALA A 32 18.61 13.07 -40.07
CA ALA A 32 17.69 14.21 -39.94
C ALA A 32 18.44 15.55 -39.97
N PRO A 33 19.06 15.94 -41.10
CA PRO A 33 19.77 17.21 -41.20
C PRO A 33 18.82 18.40 -40.99
N GLY A 34 19.29 19.45 -40.32
CA GLY A 34 18.51 20.66 -40.03
C GLY A 34 17.52 20.52 -38.87
N ALA A 35 17.56 19.44 -38.09
CA ALA A 35 16.69 19.30 -36.93
C ALA A 35 17.06 20.30 -35.82
N ARG A 36 16.05 20.92 -35.21
CA ARG A 36 16.21 22.01 -34.23
C ARG A 36 15.45 21.81 -32.93
N THR A 37 14.74 20.70 -32.78
CA THR A 37 13.91 20.41 -31.61
C THR A 37 14.59 19.39 -30.72
N VAL A 38 14.78 19.73 -29.45
CA VAL A 38 15.33 18.85 -28.41
C VAL A 38 14.28 18.59 -27.33
N ASP A 39 14.30 17.40 -26.73
CA ASP A 39 13.54 17.12 -25.53
C ASP A 39 14.43 16.42 -24.48
N ALA A 40 13.84 16.04 -23.34
CA ALA A 40 14.58 15.42 -22.24
C ALA A 40 14.52 13.88 -22.28
N ALA A 41 13.74 13.31 -23.20
CA ALA A 41 13.51 11.88 -23.34
C ALA A 41 14.25 11.32 -24.55
N ASN A 42 13.67 11.42 -25.74
CA ASN A 42 14.14 10.72 -26.94
C ASN A 42 14.87 11.60 -27.96
N ARG A 43 14.58 12.91 -28.06
CA ARG A 43 15.09 13.77 -29.16
C ARG A 43 16.28 14.61 -28.72
N ALA A 44 17.39 14.48 -29.44
CA ALA A 44 18.59 15.29 -29.29
C ALA A 44 19.04 15.87 -30.63
N VAL A 45 19.81 16.95 -30.58
CA VAL A 45 20.33 17.63 -31.78
C VAL A 45 21.85 17.73 -31.68
N LEU A 46 22.54 17.34 -32.73
CA LEU A 46 23.96 17.65 -32.91
C LEU A 46 24.08 19.04 -33.54
N LEU A 47 25.00 19.86 -33.05
CA LEU A 47 25.26 21.22 -33.54
C LEU A 47 26.76 21.45 -33.70
N ARG A 48 27.20 21.89 -34.88
CA ARG A 48 28.60 22.25 -35.17
C ARG A 48 28.69 23.56 -35.97
N PHE A 49 29.89 24.14 -36.03
CA PHE A 49 30.13 25.44 -36.66
C PHE A 49 31.22 25.32 -37.74
N PRO A 50 30.86 24.95 -38.98
CA PRO A 50 31.82 24.85 -40.09
C PRO A 50 32.61 26.15 -40.32
N GLY A 51 33.91 26.04 -40.57
CA GLY A 51 34.82 27.17 -40.80
C GLY A 51 35.09 28.04 -39.56
N ALA A 52 34.66 27.62 -38.37
CA ALA A 52 34.94 28.34 -37.13
C ALA A 52 36.43 28.33 -36.79
N ALA A 53 37.16 27.25 -37.07
CA ALA A 53 38.53 27.12 -36.61
C ALA A 53 39.47 28.11 -37.33
N GLU A 54 39.33 28.26 -38.66
CA GLU A 54 40.08 29.26 -39.45
C GLU A 54 39.78 30.68 -38.98
N LYS A 55 38.49 31.03 -38.81
CA LYS A 55 38.05 32.37 -38.41
C LYS A 55 38.60 32.74 -37.03
N LEU A 56 38.50 31.83 -36.07
CA LEU A 56 38.92 32.09 -34.69
C LEU A 56 40.45 32.01 -34.52
N TRP A 57 41.13 31.11 -35.25
CA TRP A 57 42.59 31.03 -35.25
C TRP A 57 43.22 32.29 -35.86
N ALA A 58 42.65 32.83 -36.94
CA ALA A 58 43.13 34.05 -37.57
C ALA A 58 43.11 35.23 -36.59
N GLU A 59 42.08 35.32 -35.74
CA GLU A 59 42.03 36.36 -34.70
C GLU A 59 43.03 36.08 -33.57
N ALA A 60 43.10 34.83 -33.08
CA ALA A 60 44.06 34.47 -32.03
C ALA A 60 45.54 34.71 -32.44
N ALA A 61 45.87 34.42 -33.71
CA ALA A 61 47.19 34.62 -34.28
C ALA A 61 47.63 36.10 -34.34
N ARG A 62 46.69 37.06 -34.17
CA ARG A 62 46.97 38.51 -34.05
C ARG A 62 47.43 38.92 -32.64
N GLY A 63 47.70 37.99 -31.73
CA GLY A 63 48.03 38.29 -30.33
C GLY A 63 46.78 38.59 -29.50
N GLN A 64 45.72 37.83 -29.76
CA GLN A 64 44.47 37.90 -29.04
C GLN A 64 44.23 36.57 -28.33
N ARG A 65 43.88 36.61 -27.04
CA ARG A 65 43.48 35.42 -26.27
C ARG A 65 41.97 35.34 -26.15
N ILE A 66 41.42 34.14 -26.23
CA ILE A 66 40.01 33.88 -25.98
C ILE A 66 39.73 34.11 -24.49
N THR A 67 38.78 34.98 -24.18
CA THR A 67 38.33 35.22 -22.80
C THR A 67 36.98 34.60 -22.51
N LYS A 68 36.14 34.46 -23.55
CA LYS A 68 34.82 33.84 -23.45
C LYS A 68 34.41 33.23 -24.79
N ALA A 69 33.75 32.09 -24.76
CA ALA A 69 33.11 31.50 -25.92
C ALA A 69 31.72 30.99 -25.54
N GLU A 70 30.70 31.39 -26.29
CA GLU A 70 29.31 31.04 -26.04
C GLU A 70 28.64 30.53 -27.31
N VAL A 71 27.88 29.44 -27.20
CA VAL A 71 26.91 29.05 -28.22
C VAL A 71 25.60 29.76 -27.89
N VAL A 72 25.15 30.63 -28.79
CA VAL A 72 23.91 31.39 -28.66
C VAL A 72 22.84 30.77 -29.54
N LEU A 73 21.68 30.48 -28.95
CA LEU A 73 20.52 29.90 -29.59
C LEU A 73 19.33 30.87 -29.44
N ALA A 74 18.62 31.17 -30.53
CA ALA A 74 17.41 31.97 -30.46
C ALA A 74 16.18 31.07 -30.26
N TYR A 75 15.23 31.49 -29.42
CA TYR A 75 14.02 30.74 -29.15
C TYR A 75 13.07 30.80 -30.37
N GLU A 76 12.58 29.63 -30.81
CA GLU A 76 11.57 29.53 -31.87
C GLU A 76 10.21 29.09 -31.32
N GLY A 77 10.19 28.11 -30.40
CA GLY A 77 8.94 27.62 -29.82
C GLY A 77 9.12 26.41 -28.89
N HIS A 78 8.01 25.94 -28.33
CA HIS A 78 7.92 24.69 -27.58
C HIS A 78 6.65 23.92 -27.96
N GLU A 79 6.64 22.61 -27.72
CA GLU A 79 5.50 21.75 -28.00
C GLU A 79 4.57 21.60 -26.80
N ILE A 80 3.27 21.80 -27.02
CA ILE A 80 2.20 21.44 -26.07
C ILE A 80 1.71 20.02 -26.36
N HIS A 81 1.72 19.59 -27.63
CA HIS A 81 1.31 18.25 -28.04
C HIS A 81 2.48 17.56 -28.77
N PRO A 82 3.35 16.87 -28.02
CA PRO A 82 4.54 16.27 -28.61
C PRO A 82 4.15 15.05 -29.44
N GLN A 83 4.66 14.98 -30.67
CA GLN A 83 4.39 13.85 -31.56
C GLN A 83 5.15 12.60 -31.10
N GLY A 84 4.48 11.44 -31.19
CA GLY A 84 5.09 10.15 -30.87
C GLY A 84 5.18 9.83 -29.36
N TYR A 85 4.68 10.70 -28.49
CA TYR A 85 4.62 10.44 -27.04
C TYR A 85 3.21 10.12 -26.55
N THR A 86 3.14 9.29 -25.50
CA THR A 86 1.93 9.08 -24.71
C THR A 86 1.65 10.33 -23.87
N CYS A 87 0.57 11.03 -24.19
CA CYS A 87 0.11 12.21 -23.46
C CYS A 87 -1.39 12.08 -23.11
N ARG A 88 -1.80 12.70 -22.01
CA ARG A 88 -3.21 12.73 -21.62
C ARG A 88 -3.91 13.91 -22.28
N THR A 89 -5.04 13.65 -22.94
CA THR A 89 -5.80 14.68 -23.65
C THR A 89 -6.25 15.79 -22.71
N GLY A 90 -5.94 17.05 -23.04
CA GLY A 90 -6.41 18.26 -22.36
C GLY A 90 -5.85 18.55 -20.96
N LEU A 91 -5.09 17.64 -20.35
CA LEU A 91 -4.49 17.86 -19.03
C LEU A 91 -3.23 18.74 -19.13
N GLY A 92 -3.17 19.82 -18.34
CA GLY A 92 -2.05 20.76 -18.29
C GLY A 92 -2.05 21.84 -19.39
N GLU A 93 -2.75 21.64 -20.50
CA GLU A 93 -2.73 22.52 -21.68
C GLU A 93 -3.06 23.99 -21.35
N LYS A 94 -4.12 24.23 -20.58
CA LYS A 94 -4.51 25.59 -20.16
C LYS A 94 -3.37 26.27 -19.40
N LYS A 95 -2.75 25.57 -18.44
CA LYS A 95 -1.65 26.12 -17.63
C LYS A 95 -0.41 26.41 -18.47
N TRP A 96 -0.07 25.55 -19.43
CA TRP A 96 1.08 25.78 -20.31
C TRP A 96 0.88 26.99 -21.23
N LYS A 97 -0.35 27.23 -21.68
CA LYS A 97 -0.70 28.43 -22.46
C LYS A 97 -0.67 29.71 -21.62
N GLU A 98 -1.24 29.66 -20.41
CA GLU A 98 -1.31 30.82 -19.51
C GLU A 98 0.04 31.13 -18.83
N SER A 99 0.89 30.13 -18.64
CA SER A 99 2.23 30.25 -18.06
C SER A 99 3.25 29.48 -18.91
N PRO A 100 3.78 30.09 -19.99
CA PRO A 100 4.74 29.44 -20.87
C PRO A 100 5.97 28.90 -20.13
N PRO A 101 6.52 27.74 -20.56
CA PRO A 101 7.65 27.11 -19.90
C PRO A 101 8.94 27.92 -20.03
N GLN A 102 9.80 27.80 -19.01
CA GLN A 102 11.17 28.32 -18.99
C GLN A 102 12.12 27.14 -18.94
N TRP A 103 12.27 26.47 -20.08
CA TRP A 103 13.11 25.27 -20.19
C TRP A 103 14.52 25.61 -20.62
N HIS A 104 15.42 24.68 -20.37
CA HIS A 104 16.84 24.89 -20.57
C HIS A 104 17.42 23.89 -21.56
N VAL A 105 18.33 24.40 -22.40
CA VAL A 105 19.20 23.56 -23.22
C VAL A 105 20.46 23.25 -22.41
N VAL A 106 20.90 22.00 -22.50
CA VAL A 106 22.20 21.52 -22.01
C VAL A 106 22.95 20.87 -23.17
N ALA A 107 24.28 20.87 -23.08
CA ALA A 107 25.11 20.35 -24.15
C ALA A 107 26.28 19.48 -23.65
N TRP A 108 26.78 18.60 -24.52
CA TRP A 108 28.01 17.84 -24.29
C TRP A 108 28.92 17.94 -25.52
N PRO A 109 30.22 18.25 -25.37
CA PRO A 109 31.17 18.21 -26.47
C PRO A 109 31.27 16.80 -27.06
N LEU A 110 31.28 16.70 -28.38
CA LEU A 110 31.44 15.44 -29.10
C LEU A 110 32.92 15.14 -29.37
N ARG A 111 33.25 13.85 -29.48
CA ARG A 111 34.57 13.33 -29.84
C ARG A 111 34.66 12.86 -31.28
N ARG A 112 33.52 12.68 -31.94
CA ARG A 112 33.42 12.17 -33.31
C ARG A 112 32.96 13.27 -34.25
N PRO A 113 33.61 13.44 -35.41
CA PRO A 113 33.15 14.37 -36.41
C PRO A 113 31.93 13.82 -37.15
N TRP A 114 31.09 14.72 -37.63
CA TRP A 114 29.90 14.41 -38.42
C TRP A 114 29.59 15.57 -39.38
N LYS A 115 28.67 15.34 -40.32
CA LYS A 115 28.19 16.35 -41.27
C LYS A 115 26.67 16.25 -41.42
N ALA A 116 25.99 17.39 -41.51
CA ALA A 116 24.56 17.41 -41.85
C ALA A 116 24.39 17.00 -43.31
N ASP A 117 23.94 15.77 -43.55
CA ASP A 117 23.66 15.23 -44.88
C ASP A 117 22.45 14.29 -44.84
N ALA A 118 21.62 14.33 -45.87
CA ALA A 118 20.38 13.56 -45.91
C ALA A 118 20.61 12.05 -46.08
N LYS A 119 21.78 11.63 -46.59
CA LYS A 119 22.10 10.24 -46.89
C LYS A 119 23.14 9.65 -45.95
N THR A 120 24.14 10.43 -45.60
CA THR A 120 25.34 10.02 -44.84
C THR A 120 25.45 10.71 -43.47
N GLY A 121 24.50 11.58 -43.14
CA GLY A 121 24.51 12.30 -41.86
C GLY A 121 24.38 11.38 -40.64
N PRO A 122 24.51 11.95 -39.44
CA PRO A 122 24.38 11.19 -38.21
C PRO A 122 22.95 10.69 -38.01
N THR A 123 22.82 9.55 -37.36
CA THR A 123 21.58 8.93 -36.89
C THR A 123 21.74 8.59 -35.40
N PHE A 124 20.70 8.03 -34.78
CA PHE A 124 20.84 7.53 -33.41
C PHE A 124 21.90 6.41 -33.30
N ASN A 125 22.06 5.56 -34.32
CA ASN A 125 23.08 4.52 -34.35
C ASN A 125 24.47 4.99 -34.78
N ALA A 126 24.54 5.94 -35.70
CA ALA A 126 25.77 6.26 -36.42
C ALA A 126 26.14 7.73 -36.33
N PHE A 127 27.41 8.06 -36.12
CA PHE A 127 27.90 9.43 -36.35
C PHE A 127 28.00 9.74 -37.86
N ALA A 128 27.95 8.68 -38.66
CA ALA A 128 28.19 8.64 -40.09
C ALA A 128 27.37 7.51 -40.72
N HIS A 129 26.17 7.78 -41.26
CA HIS A 129 25.32 6.72 -41.81
C HIS A 129 26.02 5.99 -42.98
N GLY A 130 26.15 4.66 -42.85
CA GLY A 130 26.89 3.81 -43.78
C GLY A 130 28.42 3.87 -43.66
N GLY A 131 28.98 4.72 -42.79
CA GLY A 131 30.44 4.90 -42.62
C GLY A 131 30.99 4.51 -41.24
N GLY A 132 30.27 4.78 -40.14
CA GLY A 132 30.74 4.46 -38.79
C GLY A 132 29.71 4.66 -37.67
N TYR A 133 29.78 3.79 -36.65
CA TYR A 133 28.81 3.74 -35.55
C TYR A 133 29.30 4.43 -34.29
N TRP A 134 28.36 5.00 -33.51
CA TRP A 134 28.65 5.44 -32.14
C TRP A 134 29.06 4.23 -31.30
N ALA A 135 29.98 4.42 -30.35
CA ALA A 135 30.36 3.38 -29.40
C ALA A 135 29.20 3.01 -28.44
N LYS A 136 28.31 3.96 -28.17
CA LYS A 136 26.96 3.74 -27.64
C LYS A 136 25.99 4.67 -28.39
N TYR A 137 24.86 4.15 -28.83
CA TYR A 137 23.81 4.89 -29.55
C TYR A 137 23.50 6.25 -28.91
N GLY A 138 23.05 7.19 -29.73
CA GLY A 138 22.75 8.55 -29.30
C GLY A 138 23.99 9.37 -28.90
N ALA A 139 25.17 8.96 -29.39
CA ALA A 139 26.48 9.47 -28.93
C ALA A 139 26.66 9.34 -27.41
N GLY A 140 26.22 8.21 -26.83
CA GLY A 140 26.07 8.03 -25.39
C GLY A 140 27.37 7.76 -24.64
N ASP A 141 28.39 7.21 -25.29
CA ASP A 141 29.63 6.76 -24.64
C ASP A 141 30.51 7.96 -24.24
N THR A 142 30.83 8.06 -22.95
CA THR A 142 31.57 9.19 -22.37
C THR A 142 33.08 9.14 -22.61
N ALA A 143 33.60 8.03 -23.13
CA ALA A 143 35.00 7.86 -23.47
C ALA A 143 35.27 8.04 -24.97
N LYS A 144 34.35 7.60 -25.83
CA LYS A 144 34.54 7.47 -27.28
C LYS A 144 33.64 8.35 -28.13
N ASP A 145 32.46 8.73 -27.66
CA ASP A 145 31.47 9.47 -28.47
C ASP A 145 31.35 10.93 -28.04
N ARG A 146 31.27 11.17 -26.73
CA ARG A 146 31.18 12.51 -26.14
C ARG A 146 32.04 12.64 -24.90
N PHE A 147 32.24 13.86 -24.44
CA PHE A 147 32.85 14.13 -23.14
C PHE A 147 31.80 14.04 -22.02
N PRO A 148 32.18 13.58 -20.80
CA PRO A 148 31.21 13.41 -19.70
C PRO A 148 30.70 14.75 -19.14
N THR A 149 31.49 15.82 -19.27
CA THR A 149 31.16 17.15 -18.74
C THR A 149 29.94 17.72 -19.45
N ARG A 150 28.88 18.01 -18.69
CA ARG A 150 27.68 18.72 -19.16
C ARG A 150 27.93 20.23 -19.14
N LEU A 151 27.65 20.90 -20.25
CA LEU A 151 27.64 22.35 -20.40
C LEU A 151 26.23 22.90 -20.20
N GLY A 152 26.13 24.16 -19.76
CA GLY A 152 24.87 24.79 -19.36
C GLY A 152 24.48 24.45 -17.90
N PRO A 153 23.20 24.62 -17.52
CA PRO A 153 22.06 24.93 -18.39
C PRO A 153 22.05 26.37 -18.92
N ALA A 154 21.47 26.56 -20.10
CA ALA A 154 21.09 27.88 -20.62
C ALA A 154 19.58 27.92 -20.85
N GLU A 155 18.89 28.88 -20.26
CA GLU A 155 17.44 29.06 -20.47
C GLU A 155 17.19 29.43 -21.93
N LEU A 156 16.18 28.83 -22.55
CA LEU A 156 15.69 29.19 -23.87
C LEU A 156 14.17 29.19 -23.83
N SER A 157 13.58 30.37 -23.77
CA SER A 157 12.15 30.54 -23.49
C SER A 157 11.61 31.85 -24.08
N THR A 158 10.31 32.10 -23.89
CA THR A 158 9.73 33.42 -24.21
C THR A 158 10.27 34.54 -23.33
N GLN A 159 10.80 34.23 -22.14
CA GLN A 159 11.39 35.19 -21.20
C GLN A 159 12.90 35.37 -21.45
N CYS A 160 13.56 34.32 -21.94
CA CYS A 160 14.96 34.33 -22.36
C CYS A 160 15.05 33.93 -23.84
N PRO A 161 14.79 34.88 -24.77
CA PRO A 161 14.72 34.58 -26.20
C PRO A 161 16.08 34.26 -26.83
N GLU A 162 17.19 34.56 -26.15
CA GLU A 162 18.54 34.14 -26.53
C GLU A 162 19.18 33.32 -25.40
N GLY A 163 19.19 31.99 -25.56
CA GLY A 163 19.91 31.10 -24.65
C GLY A 163 21.40 31.07 -24.97
N ARG A 164 22.25 31.32 -23.96
CA ARG A 164 23.71 31.40 -24.11
C ARG A 164 24.40 30.27 -23.33
N LEU A 165 24.87 29.26 -24.03
CA LEU A 165 25.64 28.14 -23.48
C LEU A 165 27.12 28.52 -23.42
N ASP A 166 27.68 28.62 -22.22
CA ASP A 166 29.12 28.83 -22.04
C ASP A 166 29.90 27.57 -22.46
N VAL A 167 30.76 27.74 -23.47
CA VAL A 167 31.67 26.71 -24.01
C VAL A 167 33.14 27.10 -23.84
N THR A 168 33.43 28.14 -23.06
CA THR A 168 34.80 28.66 -22.84
C THR A 168 35.75 27.57 -22.37
N GLY A 169 35.29 26.72 -21.45
CA GLY A 169 36.06 25.59 -20.93
C GLY A 169 36.50 24.60 -22.03
N VAL A 170 35.69 24.40 -23.07
CA VAL A 170 36.03 23.50 -24.19
C VAL A 170 37.24 24.01 -24.98
N LEU A 171 37.44 25.33 -25.02
CA LEU A 171 38.57 25.97 -25.70
C LEU A 171 39.77 26.25 -24.77
N GLY A 172 39.58 26.17 -23.45
CA GLY A 172 40.61 26.41 -22.45
C GLY A 172 41.23 25.15 -21.84
N ASP A 173 40.48 24.06 -21.71
CA ASP A 173 40.91 22.86 -21.00
C ASP A 173 41.63 21.86 -21.94
N PRO A 174 42.88 21.46 -21.63
CA PRO A 174 43.64 20.47 -22.40
C PRO A 174 42.95 19.12 -22.58
N ALA A 175 41.95 18.78 -21.75
CA ALA A 175 41.16 17.55 -21.90
C ALA A 175 40.45 17.47 -23.26
N TYR A 176 40.12 18.60 -23.89
CA TYR A 176 39.43 18.68 -25.18
C TYR A 176 40.38 18.77 -26.39
N GLY A 177 41.70 18.82 -26.15
CA GLY A 177 42.73 18.95 -27.19
C GLY A 177 43.98 19.61 -26.62
N LYS A 178 45.16 19.12 -27.00
CA LYS A 178 46.45 19.53 -26.42
C LYS A 178 46.81 20.96 -26.80
N SER A 179 46.44 21.39 -28.01
CA SER A 179 46.65 22.77 -28.49
C SER A 179 45.32 23.50 -28.68
N LEU A 180 45.36 24.84 -28.72
CA LEU A 180 44.18 25.64 -29.07
C LEU A 180 43.65 25.27 -30.46
N GLY A 181 44.53 25.01 -31.42
CA GLY A 181 44.16 24.59 -32.76
C GLY A 181 43.36 23.28 -32.78
N GLU A 182 43.77 22.29 -31.97
CA GLU A 182 43.02 21.03 -31.82
C GLU A 182 41.62 21.26 -31.21
N ARG A 183 41.49 22.13 -30.20
CA ARG A 183 40.21 22.43 -29.55
C ARG A 183 39.26 23.21 -30.48
N LEU A 184 39.79 24.13 -31.29
CA LEU A 184 39.01 24.83 -32.32
C LEU A 184 38.48 23.85 -33.38
N ARG A 185 39.30 22.88 -33.80
CA ARG A 185 38.88 21.82 -34.73
C ARG A 185 37.86 20.87 -34.13
N LEU A 186 37.95 20.59 -32.82
CA LEU A 186 36.93 19.81 -32.11
C LEU A 186 35.55 20.46 -32.25
N ILE A 187 35.43 21.76 -31.99
CA ILE A 187 34.14 22.48 -32.09
C ILE A 187 33.62 22.54 -33.53
N GLU A 188 34.49 22.75 -34.51
CA GLU A 188 34.09 22.83 -35.92
C GLU A 188 33.63 21.47 -36.49
N GLN A 189 34.37 20.40 -36.21
CA GLN A 189 34.16 19.10 -36.84
C GLN A 189 33.22 18.20 -36.04
N CYS A 190 33.33 18.22 -34.70
CA CYS A 190 32.54 17.38 -33.81
C CYS A 190 31.37 18.14 -33.18
N GLY A 191 31.60 19.38 -32.73
CA GLY A 191 30.54 20.21 -32.15
C GLY A 191 29.98 19.65 -30.84
N LEU A 192 28.67 19.83 -30.64
CA LEU A 192 27.96 19.57 -29.39
C LEU A 192 26.73 18.67 -29.61
N LEU A 193 26.42 17.83 -28.62
CA LEU A 193 25.14 17.14 -28.46
C LEU A 193 24.23 17.96 -27.53
N LEU A 194 23.10 18.44 -28.03
CA LEU A 194 22.12 19.25 -27.30
C LEU A 194 20.93 18.41 -26.85
N LYS A 195 20.47 18.64 -25.62
CA LYS A 195 19.19 18.12 -25.08
C LYS A 195 18.47 19.19 -24.26
N LYS A 196 17.17 18.99 -24.04
CA LYS A 196 16.43 19.70 -23.00
C LYS A 196 16.77 19.11 -21.63
N LEU A 197 16.84 19.93 -20.59
CA LEU A 197 17.15 19.49 -19.24
C LEU A 197 15.94 18.92 -18.49
N GLU A 198 14.79 19.56 -18.60
CA GLU A 198 13.61 19.31 -17.76
C GLU A 198 12.90 18.02 -18.16
N THR A 199 12.97 16.98 -17.33
CA THR A 199 12.21 15.73 -17.49
C THR A 199 10.75 15.85 -17.04
N HIS A 200 10.46 16.83 -16.18
CA HIS A 200 9.17 17.26 -15.66
C HIS A 200 9.29 18.74 -15.23
N ASP A 201 8.20 19.42 -14.84
CA ASP A 201 8.31 20.80 -14.33
C ASP A 201 7.30 21.07 -13.21
N MET A 202 7.77 21.15 -11.96
CA MET A 202 6.92 21.33 -10.78
C MET A 202 6.06 22.60 -10.78
N ARG A 203 6.32 23.56 -11.68
CA ARG A 203 5.46 24.72 -11.92
C ARG A 203 4.01 24.35 -12.28
N TYR A 204 3.82 23.22 -12.95
CA TYR A 204 2.52 22.82 -13.48
C TYR A 204 1.77 21.82 -12.61
N ASP A 205 2.43 21.31 -11.58
CA ASP A 205 1.81 20.45 -10.58
C ASP A 205 0.83 21.24 -9.70
N GLU A 206 -0.01 20.51 -8.97
CA GLU A 206 -0.95 21.08 -8.00
C GLU A 206 -0.67 20.48 -6.64
N TRP A 207 -0.52 21.33 -5.62
CA TRP A 207 -0.14 20.88 -4.28
C TRP A 207 -1.06 19.80 -3.71
N TRP A 208 -2.33 19.74 -4.12
CA TRP A 208 -3.31 18.76 -3.63
C TRP A 208 -3.24 17.42 -4.37
N SER A 209 -2.65 17.39 -5.58
CA SER A 209 -2.60 16.20 -6.43
C SER A 209 -1.46 15.28 -6.01
N ALA A 210 -1.80 14.09 -5.51
CA ALA A 210 -0.80 13.08 -5.19
C ALA A 210 -0.16 12.43 -6.43
N TYR A 211 -0.88 12.43 -7.55
CA TYR A 211 -0.61 11.59 -8.72
C TYR A 211 0.15 12.30 -9.85
N GLU A 212 0.45 13.59 -9.70
CA GLU A 212 1.21 14.40 -10.68
C GLU A 212 0.67 14.31 -12.13
N TRP A 213 -0.66 14.19 -12.29
CA TRP A 213 -1.32 13.89 -13.57
C TRP A 213 -0.99 14.85 -14.73
N ALA A 214 -0.61 16.09 -14.44
CA ALA A 214 -0.45 17.15 -15.43
C ALA A 214 1.00 17.39 -15.91
N ASN A 215 1.98 16.57 -15.48
CA ASN A 215 3.38 16.99 -15.45
C ASN A 215 4.46 16.22 -16.26
N PRO A 216 4.18 15.33 -17.23
CA PRO A 216 5.27 14.72 -18.01
C PRO A 216 5.79 15.67 -19.10
N THR A 217 6.51 16.73 -18.74
CA THR A 217 7.07 17.68 -19.71
C THR A 217 8.27 17.11 -20.47
N GLY A 218 8.82 15.96 -20.06
CA GLY A 218 10.04 15.40 -20.63
C GLY A 218 10.00 15.12 -22.13
N GLY A 219 8.84 14.72 -22.67
CA GLY A 219 8.64 14.47 -24.10
C GLY A 219 8.36 15.74 -24.93
N HIS A 220 8.12 16.87 -24.29
CA HIS A 220 7.77 18.12 -24.95
C HIS A 220 9.01 18.79 -25.54
N GLY A 221 8.98 19.01 -26.86
CA GLY A 221 10.09 19.59 -27.60
C GLY A 221 10.30 21.07 -27.30
N LEU A 222 11.57 21.48 -27.25
CA LEU A 222 12.04 22.86 -27.24
C LEU A 222 12.78 23.12 -28.56
N THR A 223 12.34 24.11 -29.32
CA THR A 223 12.85 24.38 -30.66
C THR A 223 13.64 25.69 -30.68
N PHE A 224 14.85 25.63 -31.23
CA PHE A 224 15.73 26.78 -31.40
C PHE A 224 15.89 27.18 -32.87
N LYS A 225 16.43 28.37 -33.11
CA LYS A 225 16.88 28.86 -34.42
C LYS A 225 18.15 29.69 -34.28
N ASP A 226 18.70 30.13 -35.41
CA ASP A 226 19.81 31.09 -35.50
C ASP A 226 21.01 30.77 -34.60
N ALA A 227 21.42 29.49 -34.57
CA ALA A 227 22.55 29.03 -33.76
C ALA A 227 23.87 29.66 -34.23
N ARG A 228 24.57 30.33 -33.31
CA ARG A 228 25.83 31.04 -33.57
C ARG A 228 26.85 30.81 -32.46
N LEU A 229 28.13 30.74 -32.82
CA LEU A 229 29.25 30.72 -31.88
C LEU A 229 29.82 32.13 -31.75
N VAL A 230 29.73 32.69 -30.54
CA VAL A 230 30.21 34.04 -30.21
C VAL A 230 31.46 33.90 -29.34
N VAL A 231 32.58 34.45 -29.79
CA VAL A 231 33.86 34.36 -29.08
C VAL A 231 34.40 35.76 -28.83
N SER A 232 34.61 36.08 -27.55
CA SER A 232 35.21 37.33 -27.11
C SER A 232 36.71 37.14 -26.91
N PHE A 233 37.47 38.12 -27.39
CA PHE A 233 38.91 38.16 -27.28
C PHE A 233 39.39 39.33 -26.41
N ALA A 234 40.59 39.19 -25.85
CA ALA A 234 41.33 40.30 -25.24
C ALA A 234 42.80 40.24 -25.68
N PRO A 235 43.56 41.34 -25.58
CA PRO A 235 45.00 41.31 -25.82
C PRO A 235 45.69 40.19 -25.02
N GLY A 236 46.57 39.44 -25.67
CA GLY A 236 47.27 38.30 -25.09
C GLY A 236 48.41 37.78 -25.95
N GLU A 237 49.04 36.69 -25.52
CA GLU A 237 50.11 36.05 -26.30
C GLU A 237 49.53 35.26 -27.49
N LYS A 238 50.32 35.17 -28.56
CA LYS A 238 49.95 34.34 -29.72
C LYS A 238 49.90 32.87 -29.27
N PRO A 239 48.90 32.09 -29.70
CA PRO A 239 48.82 30.68 -29.35
C PRO A 239 50.03 29.90 -29.91
N GLU A 240 50.61 29.03 -29.09
CA GLU A 240 51.66 28.11 -29.52
C GLU A 240 51.12 27.01 -30.46
N GLY A 241 51.94 26.60 -31.44
CA GLY A 241 51.61 25.56 -32.41
C GLY A 241 50.93 26.07 -33.67
N ASN A 242 50.33 25.15 -34.44
CA ASN A 242 49.65 25.44 -35.70
C ASN A 242 48.18 24.97 -35.64
N LEU A 243 47.31 25.60 -36.42
CA LEU A 243 45.96 25.09 -36.67
C LEU A 243 46.06 23.77 -37.46
N PRO A 244 45.57 22.63 -36.94
CA PRO A 244 45.52 21.40 -37.71
C PRO A 244 44.74 21.61 -39.02
N LYS A 245 45.15 20.97 -40.10
CA LYS A 245 44.42 21.06 -41.38
C LYS A 245 42.99 20.56 -41.19
N ALA A 246 42.03 21.25 -41.81
CA ALA A 246 40.66 20.76 -41.88
C ALA A 246 40.68 19.37 -42.52
N THR A 247 40.02 18.42 -41.87
CA THR A 247 39.99 17.02 -42.30
C THR A 247 38.87 16.82 -43.32
N ASP A 248 38.83 17.62 -44.38
CA ASP A 248 37.89 17.38 -45.50
C ASP A 248 38.13 16.01 -46.15
N ALA A 249 39.38 15.52 -46.08
CA ALA A 249 39.79 14.18 -46.48
C ALA A 249 39.07 13.04 -45.73
N MET A 250 38.55 13.28 -44.51
CA MET A 250 37.83 12.26 -43.73
C MET A 250 36.44 11.95 -44.30
N PHE A 251 35.78 12.95 -44.88
CA PHE A 251 34.48 12.80 -45.55
C PHE A 251 34.64 12.35 -47.01
N LEU A 252 35.77 12.67 -47.65
CA LEU A 252 36.13 12.23 -49.01
C LEU A 252 36.57 10.74 -49.08
N ALA A 253 37.00 10.16 -47.96
CA ALA A 253 37.43 8.75 -47.87
C ALA A 253 36.44 7.87 -47.07
N TRP A 254 35.15 8.25 -47.04
CA TRP A 254 34.10 7.60 -46.25
C TRP A 254 34.02 6.07 -46.45
N ASP A 255 34.26 5.61 -47.68
CA ASP A 255 34.30 4.19 -48.06
C ASP A 255 35.43 3.38 -47.37
N THR A 256 36.46 4.05 -46.83
CA THR A 256 37.60 3.43 -46.13
C THR A 256 37.56 3.57 -44.61
N TYR A 257 36.59 4.30 -44.05
CA TYR A 257 36.47 4.55 -42.60
C TYR A 257 35.68 3.47 -41.83
N VAL A 258 35.24 2.40 -42.51
CA VAL A 258 34.63 1.21 -41.92
C VAL A 258 35.72 0.35 -41.27
N ARG A 259 36.23 0.76 -40.12
CA ARG A 259 37.05 -0.13 -39.25
C ARG A 259 36.15 -0.67 -38.14
N ASP A 260 35.86 -1.96 -38.19
CA ASP A 260 35.47 -2.83 -37.07
C ASP A 260 34.49 -2.24 -36.02
N THR A 261 33.47 -1.48 -36.45
CA THR A 261 32.38 -1.02 -35.58
C THR A 261 31.04 -1.53 -36.09
N LYS A 262 30.14 -1.89 -35.18
CA LYS A 262 28.81 -2.45 -35.46
C LYS A 262 27.73 -1.53 -34.90
N PRO A 263 26.49 -1.55 -35.44
CA PRO A 263 25.40 -0.77 -34.86
C PRO A 263 25.18 -1.13 -33.38
N THR A 264 24.81 -0.12 -32.58
CA THR A 264 24.73 -0.26 -31.11
C THR A 264 23.29 -0.28 -30.59
N ALA A 265 22.34 0.33 -31.30
CA ALA A 265 20.90 0.13 -31.15
C ALA A 265 20.43 -0.84 -32.24
N VAL A 266 20.20 -2.09 -31.85
CA VAL A 266 19.89 -3.19 -32.78
C VAL A 266 18.59 -3.85 -32.37
N MET A 267 17.71 -4.07 -33.35
CA MET A 267 16.54 -4.93 -33.17
C MET A 267 16.96 -6.39 -33.37
N PRO A 268 16.42 -7.34 -32.59
CA PRO A 268 16.71 -8.74 -32.82
C PRO A 268 16.28 -9.19 -34.23
N SER A 269 17.04 -10.08 -34.85
CA SER A 269 16.64 -10.70 -36.12
C SER A 269 15.36 -11.54 -35.95
N PRO A 270 14.61 -11.84 -37.02
CA PRO A 270 13.45 -12.73 -36.93
C PRO A 270 13.75 -14.08 -36.27
N GLU A 271 14.93 -14.66 -36.49
CA GLU A 271 15.39 -15.90 -35.86
C GLU A 271 15.65 -15.71 -34.36
N GLN A 272 16.26 -14.59 -33.97
CA GLN A 272 16.46 -14.24 -32.56
C GLN A 272 15.11 -14.01 -31.86
N LEU A 273 14.17 -13.32 -32.50
CA LEU A 273 12.81 -13.13 -31.97
C LEU A 273 12.12 -14.47 -31.74
N LYS A 274 12.19 -15.40 -32.70
CA LYS A 274 11.65 -16.76 -32.53
C LYS A 274 12.31 -17.50 -31.37
N ALA A 275 13.64 -17.41 -31.23
CA ALA A 275 14.36 -18.04 -30.14
C ALA A 275 14.00 -17.45 -28.76
N MET A 276 13.87 -16.12 -28.68
CA MET A 276 13.46 -15.41 -27.47
C MET A 276 12.01 -15.75 -27.11
N ALA A 277 11.10 -15.78 -28.10
CA ALA A 277 9.71 -16.19 -27.92
C ALA A 277 9.61 -17.63 -27.41
N ALA A 278 10.42 -18.55 -27.93
CA ALA A 278 10.47 -19.94 -27.45
C ALA A 278 10.99 -20.02 -26.00
N LYS A 279 12.02 -19.23 -25.65
CA LYS A 279 12.57 -19.16 -24.29
C LYS A 279 11.56 -18.63 -23.27
N HIS A 280 10.77 -17.64 -23.68
CA HIS A 280 9.81 -16.92 -22.83
C HIS A 280 8.36 -17.35 -23.03
N ALA A 281 8.15 -18.47 -23.72
CA ALA A 281 6.83 -19.02 -23.96
C ALA A 281 6.09 -19.18 -22.63
N PHE A 282 4.84 -18.72 -22.59
CA PHE A 282 4.02 -18.86 -21.39
C PHE A 282 3.67 -20.34 -21.19
N ALA A 283 4.42 -20.99 -20.32
CA ALA A 283 4.34 -22.43 -20.07
C ALA A 283 4.22 -22.71 -18.58
N LYS A 284 3.71 -23.90 -18.24
CA LYS A 284 3.53 -24.33 -16.86
C LYS A 284 4.88 -24.36 -16.13
N PRO A 285 5.06 -23.59 -15.05
CA PRO A 285 6.28 -23.65 -14.26
C PRO A 285 6.35 -24.98 -13.48
N GLY A 286 7.55 -25.48 -13.24
CA GLY A 286 7.76 -26.82 -12.67
C GLY A 286 7.18 -27.05 -11.26
N TRP A 287 6.93 -25.98 -10.50
CA TRP A 287 6.34 -26.06 -9.17
C TRP A 287 4.80 -26.18 -9.20
N MET A 288 4.16 -25.80 -10.32
CA MET A 288 2.71 -25.65 -10.40
C MET A 288 2.02 -26.95 -10.82
N PRO A 289 1.00 -27.42 -10.09
CA PRO A 289 0.23 -28.61 -10.45
C PRO A 289 -0.66 -28.36 -11.68
N ASP A 290 -1.04 -29.44 -12.39
CA ASP A 290 -1.81 -29.36 -13.65
C ASP A 290 -3.15 -28.65 -13.47
N TRP A 291 -3.86 -28.93 -12.38
CA TRP A 291 -5.14 -28.32 -12.10
C TRP A 291 -5.03 -26.79 -11.95
N GLN A 292 -3.95 -26.31 -11.32
CA GLN A 292 -3.73 -24.88 -11.10
C GLN A 292 -3.29 -24.21 -12.40
N TRP A 293 -2.48 -24.90 -13.19
CA TRP A 293 -2.10 -24.42 -14.53
C TRP A 293 -3.32 -24.25 -15.44
N GLN A 294 -4.30 -25.13 -15.37
CA GLN A 294 -5.55 -24.96 -16.11
C GLN A 294 -6.21 -23.63 -15.75
N ARG A 295 -6.33 -23.30 -14.45
CA ARG A 295 -6.91 -22.03 -13.98
C ARG A 295 -6.11 -20.81 -14.41
N VAL A 296 -4.78 -20.90 -14.34
CA VAL A 296 -3.90 -19.84 -14.84
C VAL A 296 -4.03 -19.67 -16.35
N SER A 297 -4.18 -20.76 -17.09
CA SER A 297 -4.41 -20.75 -18.54
C SER A 297 -5.75 -20.13 -18.90
N ASP A 298 -6.82 -20.46 -18.16
CA ASP A 298 -8.15 -19.87 -18.32
C ASP A 298 -8.04 -18.32 -18.26
N LEU A 299 -7.33 -17.79 -17.25
CA LEU A 299 -7.11 -16.35 -17.09
C LEU A 299 -6.18 -15.73 -18.15
N ALA A 300 -5.13 -16.45 -18.55
CA ALA A 300 -4.11 -15.94 -19.47
C ALA A 300 -4.62 -15.70 -20.90
N THR A 301 -5.76 -16.29 -21.27
CA THR A 301 -6.37 -16.14 -22.59
C THR A 301 -7.26 -14.90 -22.70
N HIS A 302 -7.61 -14.26 -21.58
CA HIS A 302 -8.53 -13.13 -21.60
C HIS A 302 -7.86 -11.84 -22.12
N PRO A 303 -8.43 -11.20 -23.15
CA PRO A 303 -7.96 -9.91 -23.63
C PRO A 303 -8.38 -8.80 -22.65
N GLY A 304 -7.48 -7.86 -22.34
CA GLY A 304 -7.86 -6.66 -21.58
C GLY A 304 -6.75 -6.02 -20.75
N ASP A 305 -5.63 -6.71 -20.53
CA ASP A 305 -4.51 -6.18 -19.75
C ASP A 305 -3.34 -5.71 -20.62
N ARG A 306 -2.64 -4.67 -20.16
CA ARG A 306 -1.52 -4.08 -20.91
C ARG A 306 -0.35 -5.06 -21.02
N ILE A 307 0.03 -5.70 -19.90
CA ILE A 307 1.13 -6.66 -19.90
C ILE A 307 0.82 -7.91 -20.73
N GLY A 308 -0.42 -8.43 -20.71
CA GLY A 308 -0.81 -9.53 -21.56
C GLY A 308 -0.78 -9.17 -23.04
N ALA A 309 -1.21 -7.96 -23.41
CA ALA A 309 -1.09 -7.46 -24.78
C ALA A 309 0.38 -7.33 -25.24
N TRP A 310 1.25 -6.79 -24.38
CA TRP A 310 2.69 -6.74 -24.65
C TRP A 310 3.29 -8.13 -24.80
N ARG A 311 3.00 -9.04 -23.88
CA ARG A 311 3.47 -10.43 -23.92
C ARG A 311 3.06 -11.12 -25.23
N GLN A 312 1.79 -11.03 -25.62
CA GLN A 312 1.32 -11.64 -26.86
C GLN A 312 2.09 -11.14 -28.08
N LYS A 313 2.39 -9.84 -28.14
CA LYS A 313 3.18 -9.23 -29.23
C LYS A 313 4.66 -9.58 -29.17
N LEU A 314 5.26 -9.59 -27.99
CA LEU A 314 6.66 -9.97 -27.79
C LEU A 314 6.90 -11.44 -28.17
N LEU A 315 5.95 -12.31 -27.84
CA LEU A 315 6.06 -13.76 -28.06
C LEU A 315 5.53 -14.22 -29.43
N SER A 316 5.01 -13.33 -30.28
CA SER A 316 4.50 -13.72 -31.61
C SER A 316 5.61 -14.15 -32.57
N GLY A 317 6.86 -13.74 -32.31
CA GLY A 317 7.98 -13.92 -33.23
C GLY A 317 7.86 -13.10 -34.52
N ILE A 318 6.86 -12.22 -34.62
CA ILE A 318 6.60 -11.36 -35.78
C ILE A 318 7.29 -10.01 -35.53
N PRO A 319 8.26 -9.59 -36.38
CA PRO A 319 8.97 -8.33 -36.21
C PRO A 319 8.03 -7.11 -36.05
N ALA A 320 6.99 -7.01 -36.89
CA ALA A 320 6.05 -5.89 -36.84
C ALA A 320 5.27 -5.77 -35.52
N ASP A 321 5.01 -6.87 -34.81
CA ASP A 321 4.36 -6.81 -33.50
C ASP A 321 5.33 -6.44 -32.39
N TYR A 322 6.55 -6.96 -32.46
CA TYR A 322 7.64 -6.58 -31.56
C TYR A 322 7.97 -5.08 -31.68
N GLU A 323 8.02 -4.54 -32.90
CA GLU A 323 8.23 -3.11 -33.18
C GLU A 323 7.15 -2.22 -32.55
N LYS A 324 5.88 -2.68 -32.49
CA LYS A 324 4.80 -1.94 -31.82
C LYS A 324 5.05 -1.80 -30.32
N VAL A 325 5.49 -2.87 -29.66
CA VAL A 325 5.79 -2.84 -28.22
C VAL A 325 6.98 -1.92 -27.95
N VAL A 326 8.05 -2.05 -28.73
CA VAL A 326 9.22 -1.16 -28.64
C VAL A 326 8.82 0.31 -28.83
N SER A 327 7.99 0.60 -29.84
CA SER A 327 7.52 1.96 -30.11
C SER A 327 6.63 2.51 -28.99
N GLU A 328 5.74 1.69 -28.44
CA GLU A 328 4.89 2.10 -27.30
C GLU A 328 5.74 2.42 -26.07
N LEU A 329 6.70 1.58 -25.72
CA LEU A 329 7.56 1.80 -24.54
C LEU A 329 8.40 3.07 -24.69
N LEU A 330 8.92 3.33 -25.88
CA LEU A 330 9.68 4.56 -26.17
C LEU A 330 8.78 5.81 -26.20
N SER A 331 7.47 5.65 -26.41
CA SER A 331 6.53 6.78 -26.35
C SER A 331 6.25 7.26 -24.93
N ILE A 332 6.63 6.52 -23.89
CA ILE A 332 6.32 6.86 -22.50
C ILE A 332 7.39 7.85 -22.00
N PRO A 333 7.04 9.12 -21.74
CA PRO A 333 8.02 10.08 -21.25
C PRO A 333 8.43 9.75 -19.80
N PRO A 334 9.63 10.16 -19.36
CA PRO A 334 10.04 10.06 -17.97
C PRO A 334 8.99 10.70 -17.05
N ARG A 335 8.79 10.10 -15.86
CA ARG A 335 7.83 10.56 -14.85
C ARG A 335 6.36 10.56 -15.29
N PHE A 336 5.99 9.88 -16.38
CA PHE A 336 4.59 9.66 -16.72
C PHE A 336 3.89 8.79 -15.67
N TRP A 337 2.84 9.29 -15.04
CA TRP A 337 2.10 8.49 -14.07
C TRP A 337 1.27 7.40 -14.77
N GLN A 338 1.63 6.13 -14.53
CA GLN A 338 0.98 4.95 -15.11
C GLN A 338 -0.32 4.54 -14.37
N GLY A 339 -0.72 5.27 -13.32
CA GLY A 339 -1.81 4.83 -12.45
C GLY A 339 -1.48 3.51 -11.74
N TRP A 340 -2.52 2.72 -11.49
CA TRP A 340 -2.42 1.37 -10.92
C TRP A 340 -1.99 0.31 -11.96
N GLY A 341 -1.53 0.77 -13.13
CA GLY A 341 -0.89 -0.03 -14.18
C GLY A 341 0.60 -0.26 -13.94
N ILE A 342 1.23 0.43 -12.97
CA ILE A 342 2.69 0.37 -12.76
C ILE A 342 3.22 -1.06 -12.45
N GLN A 343 2.36 -1.95 -11.94
CA GLN A 343 2.68 -3.36 -11.77
C GLN A 343 2.96 -4.06 -13.11
N ASP A 344 2.28 -3.67 -14.19
CA ASP A 344 2.50 -4.21 -15.54
C ASP A 344 3.89 -3.83 -16.06
N ASP A 345 4.29 -2.57 -15.90
CA ASP A 345 5.62 -2.07 -16.25
C ASP A 345 6.73 -2.79 -15.46
N LEU A 346 6.51 -3.03 -14.16
CA LEU A 346 7.44 -3.81 -13.33
C LEU A 346 7.50 -5.28 -13.76
N LEU A 347 6.36 -5.92 -14.05
CA LEU A 347 6.32 -7.30 -14.55
C LEU A 347 7.06 -7.43 -15.88
N LEU A 348 6.91 -6.45 -16.78
CA LEU A 348 7.68 -6.40 -18.03
C LEU A 348 9.19 -6.43 -17.74
N TRP A 349 9.66 -5.64 -16.78
CA TRP A 349 11.07 -5.63 -16.39
C TRP A 349 11.53 -6.97 -15.79
N TYR A 350 10.78 -7.54 -14.85
CA TYR A 350 11.24 -8.73 -14.13
C TYR A 350 11.10 -10.03 -14.95
N LEU A 351 10.14 -10.09 -15.87
CA LEU A 351 9.86 -11.30 -16.65
C LEU A 351 10.44 -11.26 -18.07
N TYR A 352 10.51 -10.07 -18.70
CA TYR A 352 10.79 -9.97 -20.14
C TYR A 352 11.87 -8.94 -20.50
N ARG A 353 12.65 -8.38 -19.56
CA ARG A 353 13.66 -7.36 -19.89
C ARG A 353 14.73 -7.81 -20.88
N ASP A 354 15.12 -9.09 -20.88
CA ASP A 354 16.09 -9.64 -21.83
C ASP A 354 15.49 -9.78 -23.23
N MET A 355 14.18 -9.54 -23.37
CA MET A 355 13.52 -9.36 -24.65
C MET A 355 13.59 -7.95 -25.21
N LEU A 356 13.97 -6.94 -24.42
CA LEU A 356 13.90 -5.54 -24.82
C LEU A 356 15.26 -5.06 -25.35
N PRO A 357 15.29 -4.21 -26.39
CA PRO A 357 16.55 -3.65 -26.88
C PRO A 357 17.09 -2.61 -25.88
N GLU A 358 18.41 -2.47 -25.78
CA GLU A 358 19.05 -1.58 -24.79
C GLU A 358 18.52 -0.13 -24.76
N PRO A 359 18.20 0.54 -25.90
CA PRO A 359 17.59 1.86 -25.84
C PRO A 359 16.28 1.93 -25.05
N VAL A 360 15.46 0.86 -25.09
CA VAL A 360 14.22 0.75 -24.29
C VAL A 360 14.55 0.56 -22.81
N LEU A 361 15.55 -0.28 -22.50
CA LEU A 361 16.02 -0.48 -21.13
C LEU A 361 16.53 0.83 -20.50
N ASP A 362 17.27 1.63 -21.27
CA ASP A 362 17.70 2.97 -20.84
C ASP A 362 16.51 3.91 -20.60
N SER A 363 15.46 3.86 -21.45
CA SER A 363 14.24 4.65 -21.23
C SER A 363 13.50 4.28 -19.94
N ILE A 364 13.44 2.98 -19.60
CA ILE A 364 12.85 2.50 -18.35
C ILE A 364 13.70 2.94 -17.14
N ARG A 365 15.03 2.91 -17.25
CA ARG A 365 15.92 3.42 -16.19
C ARG A 365 15.72 4.92 -15.99
N GLU A 366 15.65 5.71 -17.06
CA GLU A 366 15.39 7.16 -17.00
C GLU A 366 14.01 7.47 -16.40
N TYR A 367 13.00 6.65 -16.67
CA TYR A 367 11.69 6.76 -16.04
C TYR A 367 11.77 6.67 -14.50
N TRP A 368 12.45 5.64 -14.00
CA TRP A 368 12.62 5.43 -12.56
C TRP A 368 13.57 6.44 -11.93
N ASP A 369 14.63 6.86 -12.63
CA ASP A 369 15.53 7.92 -12.17
C ASP A 369 14.77 9.24 -11.94
N ALA A 370 13.90 9.62 -12.89
CA ALA A 370 13.09 10.83 -12.78
C ALA A 370 12.08 10.77 -11.62
N TRP A 371 11.47 9.61 -11.36
CA TRP A 371 10.54 9.42 -10.24
C TRP A 371 11.23 9.36 -8.88
N LEU A 372 12.39 8.70 -8.80
CA LEU A 372 13.05 8.36 -7.53
C LEU A 372 14.09 9.40 -7.12
N MET A 373 14.52 10.28 -8.03
CA MET A 373 15.46 11.38 -7.75
C MET A 373 16.60 10.92 -6.83
N PRO A 374 17.40 9.93 -7.25
CA PRO A 374 18.29 9.18 -6.35
C PRO A 374 19.40 10.04 -5.73
N ASP A 375 19.72 11.17 -6.37
CA ASP A 375 20.64 12.18 -5.86
C ASP A 375 20.12 12.88 -4.60
N MET A 376 18.80 12.97 -4.42
CA MET A 376 18.16 13.64 -3.30
C MET A 376 18.12 12.73 -2.04
N PRO A 377 18.65 13.22 -0.89
CA PRO A 377 18.45 12.57 0.40
C PRO A 377 16.99 12.55 0.85
N THR A 378 16.59 11.49 1.56
CA THR A 378 15.19 11.25 1.96
C THR A 378 14.60 12.40 2.79
N ASP A 379 15.38 12.99 3.69
CA ASP A 379 14.97 14.09 4.57
C ASP A 379 14.73 15.42 3.85
N GLN A 380 15.16 15.54 2.59
CA GLN A 380 14.96 16.74 1.79
C GLN A 380 13.61 16.76 1.05
N PHE A 381 12.96 15.61 0.87
CA PHE A 381 11.66 15.57 0.21
C PHE A 381 10.57 16.25 1.04
N LEU A 382 9.55 16.79 0.38
CA LEU A 382 8.31 17.29 0.94
C LEU A 382 7.21 16.29 0.62
N HIS A 383 6.25 16.09 1.52
CA HIS A 383 5.13 15.19 1.27
C HIS A 383 4.40 15.58 -0.03
N ALA A 384 4.05 14.59 -0.85
CA ALA A 384 3.45 14.79 -2.16
C ALA A 384 2.25 15.77 -2.20
N GLN A 385 1.43 15.77 -1.15
CA GLN A 385 0.27 16.66 -1.03
C GLN A 385 0.49 17.91 -0.17
N SER A 386 1.72 18.44 -0.12
CA SER A 386 2.06 19.62 0.68
C SER A 386 2.09 20.91 -0.15
N GLN A 387 1.46 21.98 0.35
CA GLN A 387 1.58 23.35 -0.21
C GLN A 387 3.02 23.86 -0.24
N LYS A 388 3.90 23.34 0.63
CA LYS A 388 5.33 23.68 0.65
C LYS A 388 6.04 23.36 -0.67
N ASN A 389 5.51 22.43 -1.47
CA ASN A 389 6.04 22.16 -2.81
C ASN A 389 5.95 23.39 -3.72
N GLU A 390 4.81 24.07 -3.71
CA GLU A 390 4.60 25.28 -4.50
C GLU A 390 5.41 26.46 -3.94
N GLU A 391 5.48 26.59 -2.61
CA GLU A 391 6.31 27.61 -1.95
C GLU A 391 7.79 27.44 -2.29
N TYR A 392 8.29 26.21 -2.24
CA TYR A 392 9.67 25.87 -2.58
C TYR A 392 9.98 26.25 -4.03
N TRP A 393 9.13 25.85 -4.98
CA TRP A 393 9.31 26.23 -6.38
C TRP A 393 9.25 27.75 -6.55
N LYS A 394 8.26 28.44 -5.95
CA LYS A 394 8.14 29.91 -6.05
C LYS A 394 9.40 30.62 -5.57
N ALA A 395 10.02 30.13 -4.48
CA ALA A 395 11.20 30.70 -3.86
C ALA A 395 12.52 30.37 -4.60
N THR A 396 12.67 29.15 -5.10
CA THR A 396 13.95 28.66 -5.64
C THR A 396 14.01 28.60 -7.16
N LYS A 397 12.84 28.57 -7.82
CA LYS A 397 12.69 28.27 -9.26
C LYS A 397 13.25 26.91 -9.67
N ASP A 398 13.51 26.01 -8.72
CA ASP A 398 13.96 24.64 -9.00
C ASP A 398 12.81 23.81 -9.60
N TRP A 399 12.89 23.55 -10.91
CA TRP A 399 11.88 22.82 -11.66
C TRP A 399 11.70 21.38 -11.19
N ARG A 400 12.74 20.77 -10.59
CA ARG A 400 12.67 19.39 -10.07
C ARG A 400 11.77 19.27 -8.85
N GLY A 401 11.62 20.38 -8.12
CA GLY A 401 11.02 20.43 -6.79
C GLY A 401 11.62 19.41 -5.83
N ARG A 402 10.85 19.04 -4.82
CA ARG A 402 11.25 18.13 -3.74
C ARG A 402 10.16 17.11 -3.45
N LYS A 403 9.51 16.60 -4.50
CA LYS A 403 8.34 15.72 -4.41
C LYS A 403 8.56 14.45 -5.21
N SER A 404 8.14 13.32 -4.66
CA SER A 404 8.09 12.01 -5.31
C SER A 404 7.04 11.13 -4.63
N PHE A 405 5.98 10.77 -5.37
CA PHE A 405 4.96 9.80 -4.92
C PHE A 405 5.58 8.53 -4.34
N PHE A 406 6.64 8.01 -4.97
CA PHE A 406 7.22 6.73 -4.60
C PHE A 406 8.17 6.80 -3.40
N ARG A 407 8.82 7.94 -3.10
CA ARG A 407 9.80 8.01 -2.00
C ARG A 407 9.31 8.80 -0.79
N ASP A 408 8.80 10.01 -0.99
CA ASP A 408 8.74 11.05 0.04
C ASP A 408 7.94 10.70 1.30
N GLY A 409 6.63 10.62 1.15
CA GLY A 409 5.64 10.70 2.20
C GLY A 409 4.95 9.38 2.35
N TYR A 410 4.56 8.71 1.27
CA TYR A 410 3.81 7.45 1.38
C TYR A 410 4.64 6.24 1.83
N ASN A 411 5.95 6.39 2.06
CA ASN A 411 6.75 5.42 2.83
C ASN A 411 6.86 5.76 4.32
N TYR A 412 6.57 7.01 4.72
CA TYR A 412 6.78 7.53 6.08
C TYR A 412 5.51 8.13 6.71
N VAL A 413 4.41 8.16 5.96
CA VAL A 413 3.12 8.79 6.26
C VAL A 413 2.01 7.90 5.72
N ILE A 414 1.00 7.68 6.55
CA ILE A 414 -0.21 6.94 6.22
C ILE A 414 -0.95 7.61 5.06
N SER A 415 -1.43 6.81 4.11
CA SER A 415 -2.46 7.20 3.14
C SER A 415 -3.50 6.10 3.04
N THR A 416 -4.22 5.96 1.93
CA THR A 416 -4.97 4.71 1.72
C THR A 416 -4.00 3.54 1.51
N MET A 417 -4.41 2.34 1.91
CA MET A 417 -3.60 1.12 1.86
C MET A 417 -2.95 0.90 0.50
N ASN A 418 -3.70 1.03 -0.60
CA ASN A 418 -3.19 0.92 -1.97
C ASN A 418 -2.09 1.93 -2.33
N PHE A 419 -2.12 3.15 -1.77
CA PHE A 419 -1.08 4.16 -1.99
C PHE A 419 0.23 3.73 -1.34
N ASN A 420 0.19 3.36 -0.06
CA ASN A 420 1.40 2.97 0.67
C ASN A 420 2.03 1.70 0.05
N HIS A 421 1.21 0.74 -0.42
CA HIS A 421 1.72 -0.42 -1.16
C HIS A 421 2.39 -0.01 -2.47
N THR A 422 1.74 0.84 -3.27
CA THR A 422 2.25 1.26 -4.58
C THR A 422 3.52 2.09 -4.45
N ALA A 423 3.57 3.01 -3.47
CA ALA A 423 4.74 3.83 -3.19
C ALA A 423 5.95 2.97 -2.77
N ALA A 424 5.76 2.12 -1.75
CA ALA A 424 6.81 1.23 -1.25
C ALA A 424 7.32 0.26 -2.34
N MET A 425 6.41 -0.27 -3.16
CA MET A 425 6.75 -1.13 -4.30
C MET A 425 7.59 -0.39 -5.34
N GLY A 426 7.17 0.81 -5.75
CA GLY A 426 7.89 1.57 -6.76
C GLY A 426 9.26 2.07 -6.26
N ALA A 427 9.38 2.49 -5.00
CA ALA A 427 10.69 2.83 -4.43
C ALA A 427 11.62 1.61 -4.30
N LEU A 428 11.11 0.49 -3.80
CA LEU A 428 11.91 -0.71 -3.59
C LEU A 428 12.34 -1.36 -4.91
N LEU A 429 11.39 -1.63 -5.80
CA LEU A 429 11.64 -2.34 -7.06
C LEU A 429 12.18 -1.41 -8.14
N GLY A 430 11.67 -0.18 -8.24
CA GLY A 430 12.23 0.84 -9.13
C GLY A 430 13.64 1.25 -8.70
N GLY A 431 13.90 1.34 -7.39
CA GLY A 431 15.23 1.59 -6.86
C GLY A 431 16.22 0.47 -7.23
N GLN A 432 15.77 -0.78 -7.22
CA GLN A 432 16.57 -1.92 -7.70
C GLN A 432 16.88 -1.84 -9.20
N ILE A 433 15.95 -1.34 -10.03
CA ILE A 433 16.15 -1.18 -11.49
C ILE A 433 17.32 -0.24 -11.79
N ILE A 434 17.44 0.85 -11.04
CA ILE A 434 18.46 1.90 -11.25
C ILE A 434 19.65 1.81 -10.28
N GLY A 435 19.65 0.87 -9.34
CA GLY A 435 20.71 0.74 -8.32
C GLY A 435 20.70 1.86 -7.26
N ALA A 436 19.55 2.47 -6.98
CA ALA A 436 19.43 3.58 -6.03
C ALA A 436 19.24 3.09 -4.59
N GLU A 437 20.34 3.00 -3.83
CA GLU A 437 20.34 2.50 -2.44
C GLU A 437 19.37 3.26 -1.52
N ARG A 438 19.30 4.59 -1.64
CA ARG A 438 18.39 5.40 -0.82
C ARG A 438 16.92 5.11 -1.13
N ALA A 439 16.56 4.94 -2.40
CA ALA A 439 15.19 4.58 -2.79
C ALA A 439 14.82 3.17 -2.30
N ILE A 440 15.75 2.21 -2.40
CA ILE A 440 15.58 0.86 -1.85
C ILE A 440 15.38 0.92 -0.32
N ALA A 441 16.13 1.77 0.38
CA ALA A 441 15.99 1.96 1.83
C ALA A 441 14.62 2.56 2.20
N ASP A 442 14.15 3.58 1.48
CA ASP A 442 12.85 4.21 1.70
C ASP A 442 11.71 3.22 1.44
N GLY A 443 11.75 2.49 0.32
CA GLY A 443 10.75 1.48 -0.03
C GLY A 443 10.71 0.32 0.96
N ARG A 444 11.87 -0.11 1.49
CA ARG A 444 11.95 -1.12 2.55
C ARG A 444 11.38 -0.61 3.86
N HIS A 445 11.68 0.64 4.22
CA HIS A 445 11.09 1.28 5.40
C HIS A 445 9.57 1.33 5.28
N GLY A 446 9.07 1.79 4.13
CA GLY A 446 7.66 1.82 3.78
C GLY A 446 7.02 0.44 3.93
N LEU A 447 7.53 -0.57 3.21
CA LEU A 447 7.06 -1.96 3.23
C LEU A 447 6.90 -2.51 4.65
N GLU A 448 7.89 -2.31 5.52
CA GLU A 448 7.82 -2.81 6.89
C GLU A 448 6.77 -2.07 7.75
N HIS A 449 6.81 -0.74 7.76
CA HIS A 449 6.05 0.04 8.74
C HIS A 449 4.60 0.24 8.33
N LEU A 450 4.34 0.36 7.02
CA LEU A 450 3.03 0.66 6.48
C LEU A 450 2.36 -0.62 5.92
N PRO A 451 2.70 -1.20 4.74
CA PRO A 451 2.08 -2.45 4.26
C PRO A 451 2.08 -3.61 5.26
N LEU A 452 3.21 -3.92 5.90
CA LEU A 452 3.31 -5.07 6.80
C LEU A 452 2.68 -4.79 8.17
N ARG A 453 3.24 -3.86 8.95
CA ARG A 453 2.81 -3.65 10.33
C ARG A 453 1.41 -3.05 10.42
N LEU A 454 1.20 -1.90 9.79
CA LEU A 454 -0.07 -1.19 9.86
C LEU A 454 -1.18 -1.89 9.06
N TRP A 455 -0.99 -2.06 7.76
CA TRP A 455 -2.08 -2.44 6.86
C TRP A 455 -2.46 -3.91 6.93
N ALA A 456 -1.52 -4.80 7.26
CA ALA A 456 -1.77 -6.23 7.30
C ALA A 456 -1.98 -6.78 8.72
N TRP A 457 -1.15 -6.38 9.69
CA TRP A 457 -1.07 -7.06 10.98
C TRP A 457 -1.59 -6.27 12.18
N TYR A 458 -1.83 -4.95 12.07
CA TYR A 458 -2.36 -4.14 13.19
C TYR A 458 -3.81 -4.51 13.54
N ASP A 459 -4.61 -4.79 12.51
CA ASP A 459 -6.03 -5.12 12.62
C ASP A 459 -6.33 -6.59 12.28
N GLY A 460 -7.49 -7.08 12.71
CA GLY A 460 -7.98 -8.42 12.33
C GLY A 460 -8.44 -8.51 10.86
N THR A 461 -8.65 -7.36 10.25
CA THR A 461 -9.09 -7.13 8.86
C THR A 461 -8.26 -5.99 8.26
N THR A 462 -8.44 -5.71 6.97
CA THR A 462 -7.74 -4.60 6.31
C THR A 462 -8.71 -3.45 6.00
N GLN A 463 -8.19 -2.24 5.76
CA GLN A 463 -9.01 -1.11 5.28
C GLN A 463 -9.79 -1.48 4.01
N GLU A 464 -9.13 -2.24 3.13
CA GLU A 464 -9.63 -2.66 1.83
C GLU A 464 -10.30 -4.03 1.90
N SER A 465 -10.69 -4.51 3.08
CA SER A 465 -11.38 -5.78 3.29
C SER A 465 -12.51 -6.00 2.28
N ILE A 466 -12.30 -6.95 1.35
CA ILE A 466 -13.24 -7.32 0.29
C ILE A 466 -13.72 -6.08 -0.50
N ASP A 467 -12.80 -5.15 -0.74
CA ASP A 467 -12.94 -4.05 -1.70
C ASP A 467 -12.45 -4.54 -3.07
N HIS A 468 -13.36 -4.91 -3.95
CA HIS A 468 -13.03 -5.59 -5.21
C HIS A 468 -12.15 -4.74 -6.13
N TYR A 469 -12.19 -3.41 -5.98
CA TYR A 469 -11.36 -2.48 -6.73
C TYR A 469 -10.00 -2.31 -6.04
N TYR A 470 -9.96 -1.65 -4.87
CA TYR A 470 -8.71 -1.23 -4.25
C TYR A 470 -7.90 -2.41 -3.70
N PHE A 471 -8.55 -3.43 -3.14
CA PHE A 471 -7.83 -4.57 -2.57
C PHE A 471 -7.13 -5.40 -3.63
N SER A 472 -7.70 -5.46 -4.84
CA SER A 472 -7.09 -6.17 -5.96
C SER A 472 -5.78 -5.49 -6.42
N ILE A 473 -5.74 -4.15 -6.43
CA ILE A 473 -4.52 -3.36 -6.69
C ILE A 473 -3.49 -3.63 -5.59
N THR A 474 -3.93 -3.63 -4.34
CA THR A 474 -3.09 -3.89 -3.17
C THR A 474 -2.50 -5.30 -3.19
N LEU A 475 -3.30 -6.35 -3.41
CA LEU A 475 -2.83 -7.74 -3.53
C LEU A 475 -1.85 -7.92 -4.69
N SER A 476 -2.11 -7.29 -5.83
CA SER A 476 -1.17 -7.24 -6.94
C SER A 476 0.17 -6.64 -6.51
N GLY A 477 0.18 -5.53 -5.78
CA GLY A 477 1.40 -4.95 -5.19
C GLY A 477 2.08 -5.86 -4.16
N GLN A 478 1.31 -6.52 -3.30
CA GLN A 478 1.82 -7.50 -2.32
C GLN A 478 2.55 -8.66 -2.99
N LYS A 479 2.01 -9.14 -4.13
CA LYS A 479 2.64 -10.19 -4.93
C LYS A 479 3.98 -9.75 -5.50
N MET A 480 4.09 -8.50 -5.94
CA MET A 480 5.37 -7.95 -6.40
C MET A 480 6.44 -7.95 -5.30
N PHE A 481 6.10 -7.63 -4.05
CA PHE A 481 7.04 -7.76 -2.93
C PHE A 481 7.47 -9.22 -2.69
N ALA A 482 6.50 -10.13 -2.64
CA ALA A 482 6.71 -11.54 -2.32
C ALA A 482 7.63 -12.25 -3.34
N ASP A 483 7.52 -11.88 -4.61
CA ASP A 483 8.27 -12.52 -5.69
C ASP A 483 9.60 -11.80 -5.99
N PHE A 484 9.59 -10.46 -6.01
CA PHE A 484 10.68 -9.67 -6.57
C PHE A 484 11.39 -8.79 -5.56
N GLY A 485 11.02 -8.83 -4.27
CA GLY A 485 11.74 -8.15 -3.19
C GLY A 485 13.26 -8.39 -3.29
N PRO A 486 14.12 -7.34 -3.20
CA PRO A 486 15.55 -7.47 -3.47
C PRO A 486 16.25 -8.48 -2.55
N THR A 487 15.89 -8.50 -1.26
CA THR A 487 16.43 -9.41 -0.26
C THR A 487 15.44 -10.51 0.11
N HIS A 488 15.94 -11.58 0.75
CA HIS A 488 15.06 -12.63 1.29
C HIS A 488 14.08 -12.09 2.33
N LEU A 489 14.51 -11.17 3.19
CA LEU A 489 13.64 -10.51 4.17
C LEU A 489 12.52 -9.71 3.47
N ASP A 490 12.83 -8.96 2.40
CA ASP A 490 11.83 -8.20 1.64
C ASP A 490 10.73 -9.11 1.07
N ARG A 491 11.14 -10.25 0.48
CA ARG A 491 10.21 -11.26 -0.02
C ARG A 491 9.40 -11.91 1.10
N MET A 492 10.03 -12.21 2.23
CA MET A 492 9.34 -12.79 3.38
C MET A 492 8.31 -11.82 4.00
N MET A 493 8.59 -10.52 4.03
CA MET A 493 7.60 -9.50 4.40
C MET A 493 6.40 -9.53 3.44
N GLY A 494 6.65 -9.53 2.12
CA GLY A 494 5.59 -9.68 1.11
C GLY A 494 4.77 -10.96 1.28
N GLN A 495 5.41 -12.10 1.51
CA GLN A 495 4.75 -13.39 1.74
C GLN A 495 3.94 -13.43 3.04
N SER A 496 4.42 -12.78 4.10
CA SER A 496 3.69 -12.62 5.36
C SER A 496 2.39 -11.85 5.14
N ILE A 497 2.46 -10.73 4.41
CA ILE A 497 1.29 -9.93 4.04
C ILE A 497 0.31 -10.76 3.20
N LEU A 498 0.80 -11.44 2.15
CA LEU A 498 -0.04 -12.29 1.29
C LEU A 498 -0.75 -13.39 2.07
N ALA A 499 -0.08 -14.03 3.05
CA ALA A 499 -0.70 -15.06 3.86
C ALA A 499 -1.95 -14.53 4.60
N LYS A 500 -1.84 -13.32 5.18
CA LYS A 500 -2.98 -12.65 5.84
C LYS A 500 -4.06 -12.24 4.85
N SER A 501 -3.70 -11.60 3.74
CA SER A 501 -4.66 -11.08 2.77
C SER A 501 -5.37 -12.17 1.99
N VAL A 502 -4.67 -13.23 1.55
CA VAL A 502 -5.31 -14.39 0.91
C VAL A 502 -6.18 -15.15 1.89
N GLU A 503 -5.78 -15.29 3.15
CA GLU A 503 -6.64 -15.93 4.13
C GLU A 503 -7.92 -15.11 4.41
N GLU A 504 -7.86 -13.78 4.32
CA GLU A 504 -9.05 -12.91 4.34
C GLU A 504 -9.99 -13.21 3.16
N LEU A 505 -9.44 -13.38 1.94
CA LEU A 505 -10.23 -13.80 0.78
C LEU A 505 -10.85 -15.17 1.00
N THR A 506 -10.07 -16.17 1.41
CA THR A 506 -10.59 -17.53 1.61
C THR A 506 -11.65 -17.58 2.69
N SER A 507 -11.50 -16.85 3.81
CA SER A 507 -12.50 -16.82 4.89
C SER A 507 -13.82 -16.15 4.49
N SER A 508 -13.78 -15.22 3.53
CA SER A 508 -14.99 -14.58 2.99
C SER A 508 -15.58 -15.30 1.78
N TRP A 509 -14.81 -16.13 1.08
CA TRP A 509 -15.29 -16.84 -0.11
C TRP A 509 -16.24 -17.97 0.23
N HIS A 510 -17.44 -17.99 -0.37
CA HIS A 510 -18.39 -19.08 -0.23
C HIS A 510 -18.32 -20.01 -1.46
N PRO A 511 -17.93 -21.29 -1.31
CA PRO A 511 -17.68 -22.17 -2.46
C PRO A 511 -18.93 -22.43 -3.32
N ASN A 512 -20.10 -22.64 -2.69
CA ASN A 512 -21.32 -22.89 -3.46
C ASN A 512 -21.86 -21.60 -4.11
N LEU A 513 -21.86 -20.45 -3.44
CA LEU A 513 -22.27 -19.18 -4.05
C LEU A 513 -21.30 -18.66 -5.11
N ARG A 514 -20.04 -19.10 -5.07
CA ARG A 514 -18.92 -18.52 -5.84
C ARG A 514 -18.84 -17.00 -5.71
N ARG A 515 -18.98 -16.49 -4.48
CA ARG A 515 -18.95 -15.05 -4.14
C ARG A 515 -18.29 -14.82 -2.79
N PHE A 516 -17.82 -13.61 -2.59
CA PHE A 516 -17.38 -13.14 -1.28
C PHE A 516 -18.57 -12.67 -0.42
N ILE A 517 -18.68 -13.23 0.78
CA ILE A 517 -19.61 -12.83 1.81
C ILE A 517 -18.84 -12.06 2.88
N ASN A 518 -18.91 -10.74 2.83
CA ASN A 518 -18.37 -9.85 3.86
C ASN A 518 -18.98 -8.46 3.71
N THR A 519 -18.75 -7.62 4.70
CA THR A 519 -19.00 -6.17 4.60
C THR A 519 -17.88 -5.48 3.84
N SER A 520 -18.20 -4.37 3.17
CA SER A 520 -17.22 -3.59 2.40
C SER A 520 -17.53 -2.10 2.41
N GLY A 521 -16.48 -1.30 2.55
CA GLY A 521 -16.57 0.16 2.61
C GLY A 521 -16.74 0.82 1.23
N ARG A 522 -16.05 0.33 0.19
CA ARG A 522 -15.97 1.01 -1.13
C ARG A 522 -16.19 0.09 -2.34
N THR A 523 -16.62 -1.15 -2.13
CA THR A 523 -16.99 -2.03 -3.24
C THR A 523 -18.12 -1.41 -4.08
N GLY A 524 -17.94 -1.42 -5.41
CA GLY A 524 -19.02 -1.18 -6.36
C GLY A 524 -20.00 -2.35 -6.37
N LEU A 525 -21.30 -2.07 -6.38
CA LEU A 525 -22.31 -3.14 -6.20
C LEU A 525 -22.42 -4.10 -7.39
N SER A 526 -21.95 -3.69 -8.57
CA SER A 526 -21.78 -4.59 -9.72
C SER A 526 -20.85 -5.77 -9.42
N PHE A 527 -19.81 -5.59 -8.60
CA PHE A 527 -18.88 -6.65 -8.18
C PHE A 527 -19.52 -7.66 -7.24
N LEU A 528 -20.49 -7.25 -6.44
CA LEU A 528 -21.23 -8.15 -5.54
C LEU A 528 -22.02 -9.22 -6.33
N TRP A 529 -22.29 -8.96 -7.60
CA TRP A 529 -23.22 -9.71 -8.44
C TRP A 529 -22.56 -10.32 -9.67
N ALA A 530 -22.02 -9.49 -10.56
CA ALA A 530 -21.68 -9.85 -11.93
C ALA A 530 -20.22 -9.62 -12.28
N THR A 531 -19.67 -8.47 -11.87
CA THR A 531 -18.32 -8.05 -12.25
C THR A 531 -17.28 -8.85 -11.47
N GLN A 532 -16.54 -9.68 -12.18
CA GLN A 532 -15.45 -10.50 -11.66
C GLN A 532 -14.15 -9.71 -11.79
N GLY A 533 -13.46 -9.51 -10.66
CA GLY A 533 -12.25 -8.70 -10.57
C GLY A 533 -11.02 -9.50 -10.16
N GLY A 534 -9.95 -8.78 -9.80
CA GLY A 534 -8.69 -9.41 -9.41
C GLY A 534 -8.82 -10.33 -8.19
N LEU A 535 -9.77 -10.09 -7.28
CA LEU A 535 -9.99 -10.96 -6.12
C LEU A 535 -10.51 -12.34 -6.54
N GLU A 536 -11.52 -12.39 -7.42
CA GLU A 536 -12.05 -13.62 -7.99
C GLU A 536 -11.00 -14.33 -8.86
N HIS A 537 -10.22 -13.58 -9.65
CA HIS A 537 -9.12 -14.14 -10.43
C HIS A 537 -8.10 -14.84 -9.53
N ILE A 538 -7.72 -14.23 -8.40
CA ILE A 538 -6.80 -14.85 -7.43
C ILE A 538 -7.42 -16.12 -6.84
N ILE A 539 -8.68 -16.07 -6.39
CA ILE A 539 -9.38 -17.27 -5.89
C ILE A 539 -9.52 -18.35 -6.97
N HIS A 540 -9.70 -17.98 -8.23
CA HIS A 540 -9.75 -18.93 -9.35
C HIS A 540 -8.44 -19.72 -9.46
N THR A 541 -7.28 -19.07 -9.27
CA THR A 541 -5.98 -19.77 -9.22
C THR A 541 -5.76 -20.61 -7.96
N LEU A 542 -6.63 -20.48 -6.95
CA LEU A 542 -6.59 -21.21 -5.68
C LEU A 542 -7.80 -22.15 -5.54
N SER A 543 -8.46 -22.53 -6.64
CA SER A 543 -9.64 -23.39 -6.64
C SER A 543 -9.49 -24.50 -7.67
N HIS A 544 -9.60 -25.76 -7.23
CA HIS A 544 -9.73 -26.91 -8.12
C HIS A 544 -10.97 -26.78 -9.01
N LYS A 545 -12.07 -26.25 -8.46
CA LYS A 545 -13.36 -26.08 -9.15
C LYS A 545 -13.42 -24.82 -10.05
N GLY A 546 -12.59 -23.83 -9.74
CA GLY A 546 -12.60 -22.50 -10.35
C GLY A 546 -13.63 -21.55 -9.71
N ALA A 547 -13.29 -20.26 -9.68
CA ALA A 547 -14.14 -19.21 -9.11
C ALA A 547 -15.06 -18.48 -10.12
N MET A 548 -14.79 -18.60 -11.41
CA MET A 548 -15.49 -17.82 -12.44
C MET A 548 -16.91 -18.34 -12.64
N HIS A 549 -17.81 -17.44 -13.03
CA HIS A 549 -19.23 -17.72 -13.29
C HIS A 549 -19.71 -16.94 -14.53
N ASP A 550 -20.97 -17.17 -14.91
CA ASP A 550 -21.63 -16.59 -16.09
C ASP A 550 -20.79 -16.76 -17.36
N ALA A 551 -20.23 -17.96 -17.53
CA ALA A 551 -19.38 -18.30 -18.67
C ALA A 551 -20.11 -18.11 -20.01
N GLY A 552 -19.40 -17.52 -20.99
CA GLY A 552 -19.92 -17.24 -22.33
C GLY A 552 -20.64 -15.90 -22.50
N ASN A 553 -20.86 -15.14 -21.43
CA ASN A 553 -21.42 -13.78 -21.50
C ASN A 553 -20.31 -12.73 -21.43
N GLU A 554 -20.38 -11.68 -22.25
CA GLU A 554 -19.49 -10.49 -22.14
C GLU A 554 -20.06 -9.45 -21.18
N GLU A 555 -21.38 -9.31 -21.16
CA GLU A 555 -22.15 -8.49 -20.22
C GLU A 555 -23.20 -9.34 -19.50
N ILE A 556 -23.47 -9.02 -18.24
CA ILE A 556 -24.43 -9.74 -17.39
C ILE A 556 -25.41 -8.71 -16.85
N SER A 557 -26.64 -8.70 -17.38
CA SER A 557 -27.65 -7.68 -17.05
C SER A 557 -27.15 -6.23 -17.23
N GLY A 558 -26.37 -5.98 -18.29
CA GLY A 558 -25.78 -4.68 -18.60
C GLY A 558 -24.56 -4.29 -17.75
N MET A 559 -24.15 -5.13 -16.81
CA MET A 559 -22.90 -4.98 -16.05
C MET A 559 -21.75 -5.66 -16.81
N THR A 560 -20.58 -5.03 -16.84
CA THR A 560 -19.38 -5.64 -17.43
C THR A 560 -18.95 -6.86 -16.63
N ARG A 561 -18.63 -7.97 -17.32
CA ARG A 561 -18.21 -9.21 -16.66
C ARG A 561 -16.83 -9.12 -16.01
N PHE A 562 -15.86 -8.41 -16.60
CA PHE A 562 -14.50 -8.28 -16.05
C PHE A 562 -14.10 -6.85 -15.75
N ASN A 563 -13.36 -6.66 -14.65
CA ASN A 563 -12.74 -5.39 -14.31
C ASN A 563 -11.40 -5.15 -15.03
N HIS A 564 -10.97 -3.87 -15.08
CA HIS A 564 -9.79 -3.39 -15.78
C HIS A 564 -8.55 -3.15 -14.88
N ASP A 565 -8.67 -2.94 -13.56
CA ASP A 565 -7.52 -2.50 -12.73
C ASP A 565 -6.60 -3.63 -12.25
N ALA A 566 -7.15 -4.83 -12.03
CA ALA A 566 -6.39 -6.06 -11.74
C ALA A 566 -6.87 -7.18 -12.69
N PRO A 567 -6.57 -7.02 -13.99
CA PRO A 567 -7.16 -7.84 -15.03
C PRO A 567 -6.61 -9.27 -15.01
N ALA A 568 -7.36 -10.20 -15.61
CA ALA A 568 -7.08 -11.64 -15.56
C ALA A 568 -5.67 -12.01 -16.03
N GLY A 569 -5.20 -11.43 -17.15
CA GLY A 569 -3.86 -11.69 -17.68
C GLY A 569 -2.72 -11.31 -16.74
N ARG A 570 -2.86 -10.20 -15.99
CA ARG A 570 -1.91 -9.76 -14.96
C ARG A 570 -1.83 -10.78 -13.83
N ILE A 571 -2.98 -11.24 -13.33
CA ILE A 571 -3.03 -12.24 -12.26
C ILE A 571 -2.44 -13.57 -12.74
N ALA A 572 -2.72 -13.99 -13.96
CA ALA A 572 -2.10 -15.19 -14.55
C ALA A 572 -0.56 -15.09 -14.56
N LEU A 573 -0.03 -13.92 -14.97
CA LEU A 573 1.41 -13.67 -14.99
C LEU A 573 2.03 -13.57 -13.60
N GLN A 574 1.38 -12.91 -12.65
CA GLN A 574 1.83 -12.84 -11.26
C GLN A 574 1.80 -14.20 -10.56
N THR A 575 0.98 -15.13 -11.06
CA THR A 575 0.93 -16.50 -10.53
C THR A 575 2.10 -17.34 -11.04
N ALA A 576 2.76 -17.01 -12.15
CA ALA A 576 3.80 -17.87 -12.74
C ALA A 576 5.11 -17.95 -11.92
N PRO A 577 5.67 -16.83 -11.38
CA PRO A 577 6.90 -16.88 -10.57
C PRO A 577 6.77 -17.68 -9.27
N GLY A 578 5.57 -17.72 -8.69
CA GLY A 578 5.30 -18.42 -7.45
C GLY A 578 3.83 -18.32 -7.05
N PRO A 579 3.34 -19.17 -6.13
CA PRO A 579 1.94 -19.22 -5.78
C PRO A 579 1.50 -18.03 -4.91
N TRP A 580 0.20 -17.68 -4.97
CA TRP A 580 -0.44 -16.73 -4.04
C TRP A 580 -0.55 -17.28 -2.62
N ALA A 581 -0.72 -18.59 -2.48
CA ALA A 581 -0.73 -19.33 -1.22
C ALA A 581 -0.29 -20.78 -1.47
N PRO A 582 0.19 -21.51 -0.44
CA PRO A 582 0.53 -22.92 -0.57
C PRO A 582 -0.62 -23.75 -1.17
N GLU A 583 -0.30 -24.85 -1.87
CA GLU A 583 -1.29 -25.66 -2.62
C GLU A 583 -2.51 -26.07 -1.78
N TRP A 584 -2.29 -26.46 -0.51
CA TRP A 584 -3.35 -26.87 0.41
C TRP A 584 -4.36 -25.75 0.74
N ALA A 585 -4.06 -24.48 0.44
CA ALA A 585 -5.03 -23.39 0.55
C ALA A 585 -6.25 -23.61 -0.37
N ALA A 586 -6.13 -24.40 -1.43
CA ALA A 586 -7.27 -24.77 -2.28
C ALA A 586 -8.34 -25.55 -1.52
N ASN A 587 -7.96 -26.34 -0.52
CA ASN A 587 -8.92 -27.01 0.37
C ASN A 587 -9.72 -26.00 1.20
N MET A 588 -9.09 -24.89 1.60
CA MET A 588 -9.77 -23.83 2.35
C MET A 588 -10.77 -23.05 1.48
N VAL A 589 -10.61 -23.09 0.15
CA VAL A 589 -11.52 -22.49 -0.83
C VAL A 589 -12.66 -23.44 -1.15
N ASP A 590 -12.35 -24.63 -1.67
CA ASP A 590 -13.34 -25.55 -2.29
C ASP A 590 -13.97 -26.53 -1.32
N GLU A 591 -13.20 -26.99 -0.33
CA GLU A 591 -13.57 -28.02 0.64
C GLU A 591 -13.74 -27.41 2.05
N LYS A 592 -14.08 -26.12 2.07
CA LYS A 592 -14.29 -25.34 3.28
C LYS A 592 -15.26 -26.07 4.22
N PRO A 593 -14.94 -26.19 5.52
CA PRO A 593 -15.88 -26.74 6.50
C PRO A 593 -17.05 -25.76 6.67
N LEU A 594 -18.22 -26.12 6.15
CA LEU A 594 -19.47 -25.38 6.32
C LEU A 594 -20.31 -26.06 7.44
N PRO A 595 -20.85 -25.30 8.40
CA PRO A 595 -20.79 -23.85 8.47
C PRO A 595 -19.41 -23.31 8.84
N TYR A 596 -19.08 -22.15 8.27
CA TYR A 596 -17.84 -21.43 8.53
C TYR A 596 -18.13 -20.09 9.21
N GLU A 597 -17.34 -19.72 10.21
CA GLU A 597 -17.52 -18.48 10.95
C GLU A 597 -16.22 -17.68 11.04
N LEU A 598 -16.36 -16.36 11.01
CA LEU A 598 -15.28 -15.39 11.17
C LEU A 598 -15.76 -14.26 12.08
N THR A 599 -14.93 -13.93 13.09
CA THR A 599 -15.06 -12.69 13.88
C THR A 599 -13.73 -11.97 13.87
N VAL A 600 -13.74 -10.66 13.56
CA VAL A 600 -12.53 -9.84 13.51
C VAL A 600 -12.75 -8.46 14.11
N THR A 601 -11.68 -7.92 14.69
CA THR A 601 -11.57 -6.52 15.09
C THR A 601 -11.26 -5.63 13.89
N GLN A 602 -11.76 -4.40 13.92
CA GLN A 602 -11.35 -3.30 13.06
C GLN A 602 -11.15 -2.05 13.91
N LYS A 603 -9.90 -1.61 14.05
CA LYS A 603 -9.49 -0.49 14.92
C LYS A 603 -9.35 0.83 14.14
N ASP A 604 -9.44 0.80 12.80
CA ASP A 604 -9.31 1.96 11.90
C ASP A 604 -8.10 2.85 12.25
N TRP A 605 -6.89 2.28 12.13
CA TRP A 605 -5.63 3.00 12.40
C TRP A 605 -5.62 3.65 13.78
N GLY A 606 -6.09 2.91 14.77
CA GLY A 606 -6.06 3.32 16.17
C GLY A 606 -7.25 4.13 16.66
N HIS A 607 -8.12 4.65 15.78
CA HIS A 607 -9.30 5.39 16.20
C HIS A 607 -10.22 4.60 17.13
N PHE A 608 -10.28 3.28 16.96
CA PHE A 608 -11.05 2.35 17.78
C PHE A 608 -10.15 1.32 18.50
N ALA A 609 -8.90 1.66 18.82
CA ALA A 609 -7.98 0.73 19.49
C ALA A 609 -8.51 0.23 20.85
N GLN A 610 -9.17 1.10 21.62
CA GLN A 610 -9.69 0.77 22.96
C GLN A 610 -11.02 0.01 22.91
N THR A 611 -11.90 0.38 21.97
CA THR A 611 -13.21 -0.25 21.75
C THR A 611 -13.36 -0.59 20.26
N PRO A 612 -12.78 -1.71 19.79
CA PRO A 612 -12.76 -2.05 18.37
C PRO A 612 -14.16 -2.18 17.78
N LEU A 613 -14.28 -1.83 16.50
CA LEU A 613 -15.41 -2.26 15.67
C LEU A 613 -15.28 -3.76 15.41
N TRP A 614 -16.42 -4.43 15.19
CA TRP A 614 -16.47 -5.86 15.00
C TRP A 614 -17.15 -6.22 13.69
N LYS A 615 -16.46 -7.02 12.87
CA LYS A 615 -17.07 -7.65 11.70
C LYS A 615 -17.30 -9.13 11.96
N ARG A 616 -18.46 -9.62 11.51
CA ARG A 616 -18.79 -11.04 11.51
C ARG A 616 -19.16 -11.50 10.12
N CYS A 617 -18.77 -12.73 9.81
CA CYS A 617 -19.23 -13.46 8.64
C CYS A 617 -19.59 -14.89 9.05
N TYR A 618 -20.72 -15.37 8.56
CA TYR A 618 -21.18 -16.74 8.72
C TYR A 618 -21.57 -17.31 7.36
N LEU A 619 -21.00 -18.45 6.99
CA LEU A 619 -21.28 -19.16 5.75
C LEU A 619 -22.01 -20.45 6.11
N GLY A 620 -23.29 -20.55 5.75
CA GLY A 620 -24.06 -21.79 5.76
C GLY A 620 -23.73 -22.65 4.53
N LYS A 621 -24.55 -23.66 4.23
CA LYS A 621 -24.31 -24.50 3.04
C LYS A 621 -24.75 -23.80 1.76
N HIS A 622 -25.90 -23.14 1.80
CA HIS A 622 -26.52 -22.49 0.64
C HIS A 622 -26.65 -20.98 0.81
N TYR A 623 -26.10 -20.38 1.88
CA TYR A 623 -26.22 -18.95 2.15
C TYR A 623 -25.02 -18.41 2.93
N GLY A 624 -24.89 -17.08 2.95
CA GLY A 624 -23.99 -16.36 3.83
C GLY A 624 -24.63 -15.12 4.43
N LEU A 625 -24.21 -14.76 5.64
CA LEU A 625 -24.64 -13.56 6.37
C LEU A 625 -23.42 -12.85 6.96
N ALA A 626 -23.24 -11.57 6.64
CA ALA A 626 -22.17 -10.74 7.18
C ALA A 626 -22.67 -9.36 7.62
N SER A 627 -22.05 -8.84 8.68
CA SER A 627 -22.33 -7.51 9.20
C SER A 627 -21.14 -6.88 9.93
N THR A 628 -21.23 -5.57 10.12
CA THR A 628 -20.40 -4.80 11.05
C THR A 628 -21.28 -4.32 12.20
N ASP A 629 -20.78 -4.41 13.43
CA ASP A 629 -21.57 -4.13 14.63
C ASP A 629 -21.99 -2.66 14.74
N VAL A 630 -21.14 -1.74 14.29
CA VAL A 630 -21.44 -0.32 14.13
C VAL A 630 -21.16 0.04 12.68
N GLY A 631 -22.22 0.38 11.94
CA GLY A 631 -22.16 0.78 10.54
C GLY A 631 -21.52 2.16 10.39
N ARG A 632 -20.33 2.19 9.79
CA ARG A 632 -19.69 3.41 9.27
C ARG A 632 -20.19 3.67 7.84
N PHE A 633 -19.79 4.80 7.25
CA PHE A 633 -19.90 5.03 5.81
C PHE A 633 -19.39 3.80 5.04
N GLY A 634 -20.24 3.17 4.23
CA GLY A 634 -19.88 1.98 3.48
C GLY A 634 -20.90 1.53 2.45
N SER A 635 -20.43 0.96 1.34
CA SER A 635 -21.28 0.40 0.27
C SER A 635 -22.04 -0.86 0.68
N VAL A 636 -21.51 -1.66 1.62
CA VAL A 636 -22.16 -2.90 2.06
C VAL A 636 -21.96 -3.10 3.58
N PRO A 637 -22.78 -2.46 4.44
CA PRO A 637 -22.69 -2.62 5.90
C PRO A 637 -23.30 -3.93 6.40
N VAL A 638 -24.28 -4.47 5.67
CA VAL A 638 -24.95 -5.74 5.95
C VAL A 638 -25.20 -6.45 4.64
N LEU A 639 -24.88 -7.74 4.58
CA LEU A 639 -25.05 -8.57 3.39
C LEU A 639 -25.62 -9.92 3.81
N ALA A 640 -26.69 -10.34 3.14
CA ALA A 640 -26.99 -11.76 3.01
C ALA A 640 -27.08 -12.14 1.53
N GLN A 641 -26.52 -13.28 1.17
CA GLN A 641 -26.71 -13.88 -0.15
C GLN A 641 -27.01 -15.36 0.00
N TRP A 642 -27.78 -15.90 -0.94
CA TRP A 642 -28.14 -17.31 -0.92
C TRP A 642 -28.35 -17.88 -2.31
N GLN A 643 -28.21 -19.20 -2.37
CA GLN A 643 -28.48 -20.00 -3.54
C GLN A 643 -29.95 -20.29 -3.64
N ARG A 644 -30.45 -20.26 -4.86
CA ARG A 644 -31.82 -20.65 -5.19
C ARG A 644 -31.90 -22.12 -5.65
N THR A 645 -30.77 -22.70 -6.04
CA THR A 645 -30.65 -24.09 -6.49
C THR A 645 -29.86 -24.94 -5.48
N GLN A 646 -29.95 -26.27 -5.59
CA GLN A 646 -29.18 -27.19 -4.73
C GLN A 646 -27.72 -27.35 -5.17
N THR A 647 -27.37 -26.86 -6.35
CA THR A 647 -26.02 -26.95 -6.93
C THR A 647 -25.26 -25.65 -6.72
N PRO A 648 -23.91 -25.66 -6.82
CA PRO A 648 -23.13 -24.43 -6.90
C PRO A 648 -23.66 -23.48 -7.97
N VAL A 649 -23.55 -22.18 -7.71
CA VAL A 649 -24.03 -21.10 -8.59
C VAL A 649 -23.12 -21.01 -9.80
N GLU A 650 -23.72 -20.98 -10.98
CA GLU A 650 -23.04 -20.73 -12.25
C GLU A 650 -23.56 -19.45 -12.93
N LYS A 651 -24.74 -18.95 -12.54
CA LYS A 651 -25.37 -17.76 -13.16
C LYS A 651 -25.89 -16.77 -12.13
N LEU A 652 -25.86 -15.48 -12.47
CA LEU A 652 -26.36 -14.41 -11.60
C LEU A 652 -27.81 -14.63 -11.13
N GLN A 653 -28.68 -15.20 -11.98
CA GLN A 653 -30.10 -15.42 -11.65
C GLN A 653 -30.31 -16.46 -10.54
N GLU A 654 -29.31 -17.26 -10.22
CA GLU A 654 -29.39 -18.32 -9.20
C GLU A 654 -29.09 -17.79 -7.78
N VAL A 655 -28.80 -16.49 -7.65
CA VAL A 655 -28.45 -15.83 -6.39
C VAL A 655 -29.55 -14.86 -5.97
N GLY A 656 -29.98 -14.97 -4.72
CA GLY A 656 -30.71 -13.91 -4.04
C GLY A 656 -29.75 -13.06 -3.19
N THR A 657 -29.94 -11.73 -3.19
CA THR A 657 -29.15 -10.80 -2.36
C THR A 657 -30.06 -9.92 -1.52
N LEU A 658 -29.75 -9.79 -0.24
CA LEU A 658 -30.38 -8.85 0.68
C LEU A 658 -29.36 -7.80 1.13
N LEU A 659 -29.73 -6.54 0.95
CA LEU A 659 -29.02 -5.37 1.46
C LEU A 659 -29.91 -4.60 2.44
N VAL A 660 -29.31 -3.91 3.40
CA VAL A 660 -30.04 -3.08 4.38
C VAL A 660 -29.44 -1.68 4.43
N ARG A 661 -30.30 -0.66 4.43
CA ARG A 661 -29.91 0.75 4.57
C ARG A 661 -30.96 1.54 5.36
N TYR A 662 -30.50 2.55 6.08
CA TYR A 662 -31.37 3.65 6.44
C TYR A 662 -31.54 4.56 5.22
N GLY A 663 -32.70 5.20 5.09
CA GLY A 663 -32.95 6.13 4.02
C GLY A 663 -34.06 7.12 4.33
N MET A 664 -34.23 8.04 3.40
CA MET A 664 -35.19 9.13 3.49
C MET A 664 -35.88 9.28 2.15
N ASN A 665 -37.19 9.51 2.15
CA ASN A 665 -38.01 9.50 0.93
C ASN A 665 -37.81 8.18 0.16
N THR A 666 -37.14 8.23 -0.99
CA THR A 666 -36.62 7.03 -1.67
C THR A 666 -35.23 6.70 -1.13
N THR A 667 -35.10 5.51 -0.54
CA THR A 667 -33.80 5.01 -0.06
C THR A 667 -32.86 4.79 -1.24
N LYS A 668 -31.70 5.47 -1.25
CA LYS A 668 -30.62 5.22 -2.23
C LYS A 668 -29.95 3.90 -1.88
N LEU A 669 -30.23 2.86 -2.66
CA LEU A 669 -29.70 1.52 -2.41
C LEU A 669 -28.41 1.30 -3.17
N LEU A 670 -28.32 1.86 -4.39
CA LEU A 670 -27.32 1.48 -5.36
C LEU A 670 -26.45 2.64 -5.86
N THR A 671 -27.01 3.84 -5.91
CA THR A 671 -26.35 5.01 -6.49
C THR A 671 -25.07 5.39 -5.71
N GLN A 672 -23.93 5.38 -6.39
CA GLN A 672 -22.63 5.71 -5.82
C GLN A 672 -22.19 7.14 -6.15
N SER A 673 -21.46 7.76 -5.22
CA SER A 673 -20.73 9.01 -5.43
C SER A 673 -19.32 8.84 -4.88
N GLY A 674 -18.30 9.14 -5.68
CA GLY A 674 -16.90 8.98 -5.26
C GLY A 674 -16.50 7.54 -4.91
N GLY A 675 -17.15 6.52 -5.49
CA GLY A 675 -16.85 5.11 -5.21
C GLY A 675 -17.59 4.50 -4.01
N VAL A 676 -18.48 5.24 -3.35
CA VAL A 676 -19.23 4.75 -2.18
C VAL A 676 -20.72 5.02 -2.34
N VAL A 677 -21.57 4.16 -1.76
CA VAL A 677 -22.98 4.51 -1.55
C VAL A 677 -23.08 5.31 -0.24
N PRO A 678 -23.37 6.63 -0.30
CA PRO A 678 -23.37 7.47 0.89
C PRO A 678 -24.42 7.03 1.91
N MET A 679 -24.16 7.27 3.20
CA MET A 679 -25.18 7.12 4.23
C MET A 679 -26.28 8.15 4.01
N GLN A 680 -27.52 7.70 3.86
CA GLN A 680 -28.67 8.56 3.64
C GLN A 680 -29.54 8.58 4.89
N GLY A 681 -29.67 9.75 5.52
CA GLY A 681 -30.62 9.96 6.61
C GLY A 681 -30.31 9.30 7.96
N GLY A 682 -29.54 8.20 8.04
CA GLY A 682 -29.31 7.48 9.30
C GLY A 682 -28.18 6.44 9.29
N SER A 683 -27.94 5.85 10.46
CA SER A 683 -26.92 4.83 10.73
C SER A 683 -27.52 3.46 11.05
N LEU A 684 -26.68 2.41 10.95
CA LEU A 684 -27.06 1.02 11.25
C LEU A 684 -26.13 0.48 12.33
N VAL A 685 -26.65 -0.35 13.22
CA VAL A 685 -25.86 -1.12 14.17
C VAL A 685 -26.39 -2.55 14.24
N THR A 686 -25.51 -3.52 14.47
CA THR A 686 -25.88 -4.94 14.51
C THR A 686 -25.29 -5.68 15.71
N LEU A 687 -26.00 -6.73 16.12
CA LEU A 687 -25.47 -7.81 16.93
C LEU A 687 -25.78 -9.11 16.20
N GLN A 688 -24.77 -9.65 15.51
CA GLN A 688 -24.87 -10.94 14.81
C GLN A 688 -24.29 -12.05 15.68
N HIS A 689 -24.92 -13.23 15.65
CA HIS A 689 -24.37 -14.49 16.12
C HIS A 689 -24.77 -15.58 15.13
N LYS A 690 -23.78 -16.22 14.49
CA LYS A 690 -24.01 -17.21 13.42
C LYS A 690 -24.92 -16.62 12.30
N ASN A 691 -25.99 -17.33 11.97
CA ASN A 691 -26.99 -17.01 10.96
C ASN A 691 -28.14 -16.11 11.46
N LYS A 692 -28.02 -15.54 12.67
CA LYS A 692 -29.02 -14.69 13.31
C LYS A 692 -28.45 -13.32 13.59
N MET A 693 -29.27 -12.28 13.46
CA MET A 693 -28.85 -10.90 13.67
C MET A 693 -29.98 -10.03 14.21
N VAL A 694 -29.65 -9.23 15.23
CA VAL A 694 -30.43 -8.05 15.60
C VAL A 694 -29.83 -6.85 14.88
N LEU A 695 -30.62 -6.19 14.05
CA LEU A 695 -30.26 -4.96 13.36
C LEU A 695 -31.08 -3.81 13.92
N LEU A 696 -30.42 -2.74 14.33
CA LEU A 696 -31.04 -1.51 14.79
C LEU A 696 -30.54 -0.34 13.94
N SER A 697 -31.30 0.74 13.95
CA SER A 697 -31.00 1.92 13.17
C SER A 697 -31.54 3.18 13.82
N SER A 698 -30.99 4.33 13.44
CA SER A 698 -31.42 5.64 13.91
C SER A 698 -31.12 6.72 12.86
N PRO A 699 -31.89 7.83 12.82
CA PRO A 699 -31.52 9.01 12.04
C PRO A 699 -30.11 9.55 12.38
N LEU A 700 -29.52 10.29 11.46
CA LEU A 700 -28.29 11.03 11.73
C LEU A 700 -28.56 12.14 12.76
N HIS A 701 -27.65 12.30 13.71
CA HIS A 701 -27.73 13.38 14.69
C HIS A 701 -27.86 14.75 14.00
N ARG A 702 -28.88 15.52 14.38
CA ARG A 702 -29.20 16.83 13.81
C ARG A 702 -29.37 16.80 12.29
N LEU A 703 -30.02 15.75 11.78
CA LEU A 703 -30.34 15.59 10.36
C LEU A 703 -30.97 16.86 9.77
N GLY A 704 -30.25 17.58 8.91
CA GLY A 704 -30.72 18.81 8.25
C GLY A 704 -30.05 20.12 8.67
N GLU A 705 -29.13 20.11 9.64
CA GLU A 705 -28.32 21.28 9.99
C GLU A 705 -27.02 21.33 9.15
N LYS A 706 -26.76 22.44 8.43
CA LYS A 706 -25.59 22.69 7.55
C LYS A 706 -25.44 21.73 6.33
N GLU A 707 -26.20 21.99 5.26
CA GLU A 707 -25.96 21.50 3.87
C GLU A 707 -25.98 19.96 3.61
N LYS A 708 -26.41 19.11 4.56
CA LYS A 708 -26.30 17.62 4.46
C LYS A 708 -27.62 16.84 4.26
N GLU A 709 -28.45 17.21 3.26
CA GLU A 709 -29.75 16.58 2.91
C GLU A 709 -30.97 17.06 3.74
N PRO A 710 -32.18 17.17 3.15
CA PRO A 710 -32.91 18.45 3.15
C PRO A 710 -34.13 18.53 4.10
N PRO A 711 -34.57 19.77 4.43
CA PRO A 711 -35.78 20.07 5.22
C PRO A 711 -37.11 19.58 4.62
N GLU A 712 -37.09 18.88 3.47
CA GLU A 712 -38.27 18.36 2.76
C GLU A 712 -38.50 16.84 2.94
N ALA A 713 -37.81 16.20 3.89
CA ALA A 713 -37.99 14.78 4.20
C ALA A 713 -39.47 14.45 4.49
N LYS A 714 -40.10 13.59 3.69
CA LYS A 714 -41.48 13.10 3.88
C LYS A 714 -41.51 11.69 4.47
N SER A 715 -40.39 10.97 4.44
CA SER A 715 -40.25 9.72 5.16
C SER A 715 -38.83 9.52 5.68
N LEU A 716 -38.71 8.79 6.79
CA LEU A 716 -37.48 8.27 7.35
C LEU A 716 -37.69 6.78 7.64
N GLN A 717 -36.82 5.92 7.13
CA GLN A 717 -37.04 4.48 7.21
C GLN A 717 -35.77 3.64 7.22
N THR A 718 -35.90 2.45 7.79
CA THR A 718 -34.98 1.34 7.54
C THR A 718 -35.54 0.48 6.42
N THR A 719 -34.77 0.33 5.35
CA THR A 719 -35.15 -0.40 4.16
C THR A 719 -34.30 -1.66 4.04
N ILE A 720 -34.95 -2.81 4.01
CA ILE A 720 -34.39 -4.06 3.53
C ILE A 720 -34.76 -4.19 2.05
N ALA A 721 -33.78 -4.44 1.20
CA ALA A 721 -33.95 -4.57 -0.24
C ALA A 721 -33.46 -5.94 -0.70
N LEU A 722 -34.35 -6.66 -1.40
CA LEU A 722 -34.06 -7.93 -2.05
C LEU A 722 -33.79 -7.69 -3.53
N PHE A 723 -32.71 -8.27 -4.04
CA PHE A 723 -32.37 -8.30 -5.46
C PHE A 723 -32.36 -9.76 -5.93
N THR A 724 -33.20 -10.06 -6.92
CA THR A 724 -33.09 -11.25 -7.75
C THR A 724 -33.06 -10.82 -9.21
N PHE A 725 -32.16 -11.40 -10.01
CA PHE A 725 -31.96 -10.99 -11.42
C PHE A 725 -32.79 -11.84 -12.40
N GLU A 726 -33.82 -12.49 -11.91
CA GLU A 726 -34.78 -13.21 -12.73
C GLU A 726 -35.67 -12.24 -13.51
N ARG A 727 -36.19 -12.70 -14.65
CA ARG A 727 -37.19 -11.93 -15.40
C ARG A 727 -38.48 -11.72 -14.60
N THR A 728 -38.89 -12.75 -13.86
CA THR A 728 -40.04 -12.72 -12.94
C THR A 728 -39.59 -13.34 -11.63
N PRO A 729 -39.66 -12.62 -10.49
CA PRO A 729 -39.23 -13.18 -9.22
C PRO A 729 -40.07 -14.39 -8.82
N THR A 730 -39.44 -15.49 -8.41
CA THR A 730 -40.15 -16.72 -8.00
C THR A 730 -40.20 -16.93 -6.48
N TRP A 731 -39.74 -15.97 -5.70
CA TRP A 731 -39.78 -16.08 -4.25
C TRP A 731 -41.22 -16.10 -3.74
N GLU A 732 -41.45 -16.82 -2.64
CA GLU A 732 -42.73 -16.90 -1.94
C GLU A 732 -42.61 -16.14 -0.62
N LEU A 733 -43.60 -15.29 -0.33
CA LEU A 733 -43.61 -14.45 0.86
C LEU A 733 -44.77 -14.86 1.76
N TYR A 734 -44.50 -14.93 3.07
CA TYR A 734 -45.48 -15.28 4.08
C TYR A 734 -45.41 -14.28 5.23
N VAL A 735 -46.57 -13.87 5.76
CA VAL A 735 -46.70 -13.06 6.97
C VAL A 735 -47.49 -13.84 7.99
N ASP A 736 -46.90 -14.05 9.16
CA ASP A 736 -47.43 -14.89 10.23
C ASP A 736 -47.82 -16.30 9.76
N GLY A 737 -47.14 -16.80 8.73
CA GLY A 737 -47.32 -18.10 8.08
C GLY A 737 -48.43 -18.17 7.03
N GLU A 738 -49.17 -17.08 6.79
CA GLU A 738 -50.10 -16.97 5.67
C GLU A 738 -49.39 -16.43 4.44
N ARG A 739 -49.69 -16.97 3.26
CA ARG A 739 -49.05 -16.55 1.99
C ARG A 739 -49.53 -15.16 1.58
N VAL A 740 -48.60 -14.31 1.15
CA VAL A 740 -48.90 -12.98 0.63
C VAL A 740 -49.22 -13.08 -0.87
N GLU A 741 -50.46 -12.79 -1.24
CA GLU A 741 -50.93 -12.85 -2.63
C GLU A 741 -50.87 -11.49 -3.37
N LYS A 742 -50.78 -10.37 -2.63
CA LYS A 742 -50.76 -9.01 -3.20
C LYS A 742 -49.82 -8.07 -2.44
N LEU A 743 -49.14 -7.20 -3.18
CA LEU A 743 -48.30 -6.10 -2.68
C LEU A 743 -48.79 -4.77 -3.29
N PRO A 744 -48.63 -3.62 -2.59
CA PRO A 744 -48.00 -3.48 -1.27
C PRO A 744 -48.87 -4.00 -0.12
N LEU A 745 -48.23 -4.42 0.98
CA LEU A 745 -48.88 -4.93 2.19
C LEU A 745 -48.31 -4.21 3.42
N ALA A 746 -49.18 -3.60 4.22
CA ALA A 746 -48.79 -3.03 5.50
C ALA A 746 -48.66 -4.14 6.57
N VAL A 747 -47.59 -4.08 7.36
CA VAL A 747 -47.34 -4.97 8.50
C VAL A 747 -46.98 -4.17 9.73
N LYS A 748 -47.10 -4.81 10.89
CA LYS A 748 -46.82 -4.27 12.21
C LYS A 748 -45.55 -4.86 12.81
N ALA A 749 -44.98 -4.17 13.79
CA ALA A 749 -43.89 -4.72 14.58
C ALA A 749 -44.29 -6.05 15.22
N GLY A 750 -43.34 -6.99 15.24
CA GLY A 750 -43.55 -8.33 15.75
C GLY A 750 -44.24 -9.30 14.78
N GLN A 751 -44.70 -8.88 13.60
CA GLN A 751 -45.16 -9.87 12.62
C GLN A 751 -43.99 -10.67 12.02
N ARG A 752 -44.21 -11.95 11.72
CA ARG A 752 -43.19 -12.88 11.23
C ARG A 752 -43.23 -12.92 9.71
N ILE A 753 -42.27 -12.28 9.07
CA ILE A 753 -42.12 -12.30 7.61
C ILE A 753 -41.18 -13.46 7.26
N ALA A 754 -41.65 -14.40 6.45
CA ALA A 754 -40.83 -15.51 5.96
C ALA A 754 -40.78 -15.48 4.43
N LEU A 755 -39.57 -15.40 3.90
CA LEU A 755 -39.27 -15.50 2.48
C LEU A 755 -38.76 -16.91 2.18
N LYS A 756 -39.34 -17.54 1.17
CA LYS A 756 -38.84 -18.80 0.59
C LYS A 756 -38.38 -18.53 -0.83
N ASP A 757 -37.10 -18.70 -1.08
CA ASP A 757 -36.50 -18.48 -2.40
C ASP A 757 -35.62 -19.67 -2.77
N GLY A 758 -36.17 -20.55 -3.60
CA GLY A 758 -35.50 -21.79 -3.98
C GLY A 758 -35.27 -22.72 -2.79
N VAL A 759 -34.00 -22.96 -2.46
CA VAL A 759 -33.56 -23.85 -1.36
C VAL A 759 -33.27 -23.11 -0.05
N SER A 760 -33.45 -21.79 -0.03
CA SER A 760 -33.02 -20.92 1.06
C SER A 760 -34.19 -20.10 1.63
N TRP A 761 -34.13 -19.85 2.93
CA TRP A 761 -35.19 -19.21 3.70
C TRP A 761 -34.65 -17.97 4.42
N VAL A 762 -35.36 -16.85 4.35
CA VAL A 762 -35.03 -15.62 5.10
C VAL A 762 -36.21 -15.26 5.99
N GLY A 763 -35.94 -15.05 7.27
CA GLY A 763 -36.91 -14.67 8.30
C GLY A 763 -36.63 -13.27 8.77
N LEU A 764 -37.65 -12.41 8.74
CA LEU A 764 -37.56 -11.01 9.10
C LEU A 764 -38.66 -10.66 10.10
N ILE A 765 -38.31 -9.94 11.16
CA ILE A 765 -39.28 -9.45 12.15
C ILE A 765 -39.01 -7.96 12.37
N PRO A 766 -39.93 -7.07 11.96
CA PRO A 766 -39.81 -5.65 12.29
C PRO A 766 -39.88 -5.48 13.81
N LEU A 767 -38.89 -4.83 14.40
CA LEU A 767 -38.88 -4.48 15.83
C LEU A 767 -39.77 -3.25 16.08
N PRO A 768 -40.31 -3.04 17.30
CA PRO A 768 -40.98 -1.78 17.59
C PRO A 768 -40.07 -0.58 17.29
N SER A 769 -40.59 0.41 16.58
CA SER A 769 -39.84 1.60 16.14
C SER A 769 -40.54 2.89 16.57
N THR A 770 -39.77 3.94 16.79
CA THR A 770 -40.29 5.26 17.21
C THR A 770 -41.23 5.81 16.15
N ASP A 771 -42.44 6.18 16.57
CA ASP A 771 -43.43 6.86 15.72
C ASP A 771 -43.24 8.37 15.77
N LEU A 772 -42.76 8.96 14.68
CA LEU A 772 -42.58 10.40 14.51
C LEU A 772 -43.75 11.06 13.76
N GLY A 773 -44.88 10.36 13.57
CA GLY A 773 -46.00 10.80 12.74
C GLY A 773 -46.07 10.06 11.41
N ARG A 774 -45.95 8.72 11.46
CA ARG A 774 -46.08 7.85 10.29
C ARG A 774 -47.52 7.40 10.07
N ASP A 775 -47.92 7.24 8.80
CA ASP A 775 -49.21 6.65 8.42
C ASP A 775 -49.20 5.11 8.34
N ALA A 776 -48.00 4.50 8.30
CA ALA A 776 -47.79 3.06 8.29
C ALA A 776 -46.51 2.70 9.07
N GLU A 777 -46.52 1.58 9.79
CA GLU A 777 -45.37 1.14 10.59
C GLU A 777 -44.31 0.46 9.73
N ALA A 778 -44.70 -0.55 8.96
CA ALA A 778 -43.87 -1.13 7.92
C ALA A 778 -44.70 -1.52 6.68
N ILE A 779 -44.08 -1.49 5.52
CA ILE A 779 -44.69 -1.82 4.23
C ILE A 779 -43.77 -2.79 3.49
N LEU A 780 -44.37 -3.84 2.94
CA LEU A 780 -43.74 -4.73 1.95
C LEU A 780 -44.24 -4.29 0.57
N SER A 781 -43.35 -4.12 -0.39
CA SER A 781 -43.71 -3.67 -1.73
C SER A 781 -42.78 -4.22 -2.82
N ALA A 782 -43.28 -4.28 -4.05
CA ALA A 782 -42.52 -4.71 -5.24
C ALA A 782 -42.32 -3.55 -6.25
N ASP A 783 -42.43 -2.31 -5.77
CA ASP A 783 -42.33 -1.07 -6.54
C ASP A 783 -40.93 -0.44 -6.48
N GLY A 784 -39.89 -1.28 -6.43
CA GLY A 784 -38.51 -0.86 -6.45
C GLY A 784 -38.18 0.05 -7.63
N VAL A 785 -37.43 1.12 -7.36
CA VAL A 785 -36.94 2.04 -8.38
C VAL A 785 -35.66 1.49 -9.01
N GLU A 786 -35.56 1.61 -10.33
CA GLU A 786 -34.36 1.26 -11.07
C GLU A 786 -33.29 2.34 -10.90
N GLU A 787 -32.10 1.93 -10.47
CA GLU A 787 -30.94 2.80 -10.25
C GLU A 787 -29.78 2.39 -11.17
N GLU A 788 -28.98 3.38 -11.57
CA GLU A 788 -27.72 3.17 -12.30
C GLU A 788 -26.63 2.64 -11.37
N LEU A 789 -25.81 1.71 -11.86
CA LEU A 789 -24.69 1.15 -11.13
C LEU A 789 -23.36 1.77 -11.56
N GLN A 790 -22.45 1.93 -10.60
CA GLN A 790 -21.04 2.13 -10.95
C GLN A 790 -20.50 0.84 -11.57
N GLY A 791 -19.92 0.94 -12.76
CA GLY A 791 -19.50 -0.24 -13.55
C GLY A 791 -20.48 -0.65 -14.65
N GLY A 792 -21.52 0.16 -14.89
CA GLY A 792 -22.47 -0.05 -15.98
C GLY A 792 -23.68 -0.88 -15.59
N GLY A 793 -24.75 -0.73 -16.36
CA GLY A 793 -26.01 -1.42 -16.14
C GLY A 793 -26.88 -0.78 -15.07
N LYS A 794 -28.06 -1.38 -14.90
CA LYS A 794 -29.10 -0.91 -13.98
C LYS A 794 -29.61 -2.07 -13.14
N ALA A 795 -30.01 -1.78 -11.92
CA ALA A 795 -30.68 -2.75 -11.07
C ALA A 795 -31.81 -2.10 -10.28
N LYS A 796 -32.82 -2.90 -9.96
CA LYS A 796 -33.93 -2.52 -9.10
C LYS A 796 -34.20 -3.62 -8.07
N PRO A 797 -34.59 -3.27 -6.84
CA PRO A 797 -34.99 -4.28 -5.87
C PRO A 797 -36.31 -4.92 -6.30
N THR A 798 -36.39 -6.24 -6.17
CA THR A 798 -37.60 -7.03 -6.48
C THR A 798 -38.59 -7.06 -5.33
N LEU A 799 -38.11 -6.82 -4.10
CA LEU A 799 -38.93 -6.66 -2.90
C LEU A 799 -38.25 -5.63 -1.98
N LEU A 800 -39.05 -4.71 -1.48
CA LEU A 800 -38.70 -3.74 -0.46
C LEU A 800 -39.49 -4.06 0.81
N ILE A 801 -38.81 -3.99 1.96
CA ILE A 801 -39.44 -4.06 3.28
C ILE A 801 -38.96 -2.84 4.05
N GLN A 802 -39.87 -1.88 4.21
CA GLN A 802 -39.54 -0.57 4.74
C GLN A 802 -40.24 -0.37 6.07
N GLN A 803 -39.48 -0.14 7.13
CA GLN A 803 -40.00 0.24 8.43
C GLN A 803 -39.78 1.74 8.65
N PHE A 804 -40.87 2.47 8.91
CA PHE A 804 -40.87 3.92 8.96
C PHE A 804 -40.78 4.42 10.40
N ASN A 805 -39.87 5.36 10.66
CA ASN A 805 -39.98 6.26 11.81
C ASN A 805 -40.92 7.42 11.48
N TYR A 806 -40.82 7.94 10.25
CA TYR A 806 -41.64 9.04 9.74
C TYR A 806 -42.19 8.68 8.37
N LYS A 807 -43.45 9.00 8.09
CA LYS A 807 -44.05 8.92 6.76
C LYS A 807 -45.32 9.78 6.70
N SER A 808 -45.22 10.94 6.06
CA SER A 808 -46.32 11.90 5.96
C SER A 808 -46.26 12.70 4.66
N ALA A 809 -47.40 13.23 4.22
CA ALA A 809 -47.42 14.23 3.15
C ALA A 809 -46.75 15.54 3.58
N MET A 810 -46.79 15.84 4.89
CA MET A 810 -46.10 16.98 5.49
C MET A 810 -44.59 16.72 5.55
N PRO A 811 -43.74 17.71 5.22
CA PRO A 811 -42.31 17.62 5.48
C PRO A 811 -41.97 17.54 6.98
N LEU A 812 -40.95 16.75 7.32
CA LEU A 812 -40.43 16.56 8.68
C LEU A 812 -40.11 17.89 9.37
N ALA A 813 -39.50 18.85 8.65
CA ALA A 813 -39.17 20.16 9.19
C ALA A 813 -40.41 20.99 9.61
N LYS A 814 -41.58 20.66 9.07
CA LYS A 814 -42.87 21.30 9.41
C LYS A 814 -43.69 20.47 10.42
N ALA A 815 -43.18 19.32 10.86
CA ALA A 815 -43.91 18.40 11.74
C ALA A 815 -43.94 18.82 13.21
N GLY A 816 -43.21 19.88 13.60
CA GLY A 816 -43.18 20.36 14.98
C GLY A 816 -42.43 19.44 15.96
N LEU A 817 -41.61 18.51 15.46
CA LEU A 817 -40.80 17.61 16.27
C LEU A 817 -39.53 18.32 16.76
N SER A 818 -39.11 18.05 18.01
CA SER A 818 -37.81 18.50 18.50
C SER A 818 -36.68 17.64 17.92
N TRP A 819 -35.48 18.22 17.82
CA TRP A 819 -34.28 17.47 17.43
C TRP A 819 -33.98 16.31 18.35
N GLU A 820 -34.20 16.49 19.66
CA GLU A 820 -34.01 15.42 20.63
C GLU A 820 -34.89 14.21 20.33
N THR A 821 -36.16 14.43 19.94
CA THR A 821 -37.07 13.34 19.56
C THR A 821 -36.61 12.63 18.29
N ILE A 822 -36.07 13.36 17.32
CA ILE A 822 -35.57 12.79 16.06
C ILE A 822 -34.28 12.00 16.29
N ASP A 823 -33.34 12.56 17.05
CA ASP A 823 -32.04 11.95 17.37
C ASP A 823 -32.18 10.70 18.25
N GLN A 824 -33.27 10.59 19.01
CA GLN A 824 -33.60 9.41 19.82
C GLN A 824 -34.49 8.40 19.08
N ALA A 825 -34.87 8.67 17.82
CA ALA A 825 -35.70 7.75 17.07
C ALA A 825 -34.91 6.48 16.71
N TYR A 826 -35.56 5.33 16.84
CA TYR A 826 -34.96 4.04 16.53
C TYR A 826 -35.89 3.17 15.70
N GLY A 827 -35.29 2.29 14.91
CA GLY A 827 -35.97 1.21 14.19
C GLY A 827 -35.07 -0.02 14.11
N GLY A 828 -35.52 -1.06 13.41
CA GLY A 828 -34.73 -2.26 13.24
C GLY A 828 -35.51 -3.52 12.88
N PHE A 829 -34.74 -4.57 12.65
CA PHE A 829 -35.24 -5.90 12.29
C PHE A 829 -34.45 -6.98 13.01
N ILE A 830 -35.12 -8.08 13.36
CA ILE A 830 -34.45 -9.37 13.54
C ILE A 830 -34.35 -10.03 12.16
N ILE A 831 -33.19 -10.59 11.85
CA ILE A 831 -32.90 -11.28 10.59
C ILE A 831 -32.35 -12.67 10.92
N GLU A 832 -32.99 -13.71 10.38
CA GLU A 832 -32.50 -15.09 10.42
C GLU A 832 -32.43 -15.65 8.99
N VAL A 833 -31.35 -16.35 8.66
CA VAL A 833 -31.20 -17.04 7.36
C VAL A 833 -30.99 -18.52 7.62
N SER A 834 -31.61 -19.38 6.81
CA SER A 834 -31.45 -20.83 6.89
C SER A 834 -31.64 -21.44 5.50
N ASP A 835 -31.44 -22.74 5.37
CA ASP A 835 -31.61 -23.43 4.09
C ASP A 835 -32.14 -24.86 4.27
N ALA A 836 -32.42 -25.50 3.14
CA ALA A 836 -32.96 -26.85 3.07
C ALA A 836 -32.05 -27.94 3.69
N SER A 837 -30.76 -27.67 3.89
CA SER A 837 -29.82 -28.61 4.53
C SER A 837 -29.87 -28.57 6.05
N GLU A 838 -30.34 -27.45 6.62
CA GLU A 838 -30.50 -27.27 8.06
C GLU A 838 -31.92 -27.68 8.51
N GLN A 839 -32.94 -27.28 7.75
CA GLN A 839 -34.35 -27.53 8.10
C GLN A 839 -35.32 -27.32 6.92
N SER A 840 -36.52 -27.91 7.02
CA SER A 840 -37.60 -27.63 6.07
C SER A 840 -38.18 -26.23 6.27
N PHE A 841 -38.69 -25.61 5.20
CA PHE A 841 -39.31 -24.27 5.27
C PHE A 841 -40.44 -24.19 6.31
N ARG A 842 -41.28 -25.24 6.41
CA ARG A 842 -42.33 -25.31 7.45
C ARG A 842 -41.74 -25.32 8.87
N SER A 843 -40.61 -25.98 9.08
CA SER A 843 -39.92 -25.97 10.38
C SER A 843 -39.31 -24.62 10.68
N PHE A 844 -38.72 -23.97 9.68
CA PHE A 844 -38.24 -22.59 9.78
C PHE A 844 -39.36 -21.62 10.18
N GLN A 845 -40.52 -21.65 9.51
CA GLN A 845 -41.68 -20.83 9.88
C GLN A 845 -42.17 -21.09 11.30
N ARG A 846 -42.19 -22.35 11.76
CA ARG A 846 -42.52 -22.69 13.15
C ARG A 846 -41.49 -22.14 14.13
N GLY A 847 -40.21 -22.17 13.77
CA GLY A 847 -39.12 -21.53 14.52
C GLY A 847 -39.36 -20.03 14.67
N LEU A 848 -39.63 -19.32 13.58
CA LEU A 848 -39.91 -17.88 13.60
C LEU A 848 -41.09 -17.50 14.51
N ARG A 849 -42.16 -18.32 14.52
CA ARG A 849 -43.32 -18.11 15.41
C ARG A 849 -42.98 -18.27 16.91
N ARG A 850 -41.93 -19.04 17.24
CA ARG A 850 -41.47 -19.26 18.62
C ARG A 850 -40.45 -18.22 19.11
N ILE A 851 -39.98 -17.35 18.21
CA ILE A 851 -39.05 -16.28 18.60
C ILE A 851 -39.74 -15.39 19.63
N GLU A 852 -39.04 -15.14 20.73
CA GLU A 852 -39.44 -14.13 21.70
C GLU A 852 -38.62 -12.86 21.45
N SER A 853 -39.28 -11.73 21.27
CA SER A 853 -38.64 -10.43 21.07
C SER A 853 -39.31 -9.40 21.98
N LYS A 854 -38.55 -8.82 22.91
CA LYS A 854 -39.02 -7.74 23.80
C LYS A 854 -38.10 -6.54 23.65
N THR A 855 -38.70 -5.36 23.52
CA THR A 855 -37.98 -4.09 23.55
C THR A 855 -38.53 -3.19 24.65
N ARG A 856 -37.67 -2.37 25.25
CA ARG A 856 -38.04 -1.41 26.29
C ARG A 856 -37.21 -0.15 26.15
N TRP A 857 -37.85 0.99 25.91
CA TRP A 857 -37.21 2.30 25.96
C TRP A 857 -37.03 2.76 27.41
N ASP A 858 -35.81 3.18 27.77
CA ASP A 858 -35.46 3.80 29.04
C ASP A 858 -35.13 5.27 28.78
N ALA A 859 -36.08 6.17 29.07
CA ALA A 859 -35.98 7.59 28.75
C ALA A 859 -34.92 8.32 29.57
N GLU A 860 -34.68 7.92 30.82
CA GLU A 860 -33.67 8.52 31.68
C GLU A 860 -32.26 8.21 31.16
N LYS A 861 -32.05 6.97 30.71
CA LYS A 861 -30.76 6.51 30.17
C LYS A 861 -30.63 6.69 28.66
N LYS A 862 -31.68 7.20 27.98
CA LYS A 862 -31.78 7.31 26.52
C LYS A 862 -31.39 6.01 25.80
N THR A 863 -31.80 4.88 26.36
CA THR A 863 -31.33 3.55 25.94
C THR A 863 -32.50 2.65 25.57
N LEU A 864 -32.45 2.06 24.37
CA LEU A 864 -33.31 0.97 23.95
C LEU A 864 -32.73 -0.36 24.44
N HIS A 865 -33.46 -1.06 25.30
CA HIS A 865 -33.13 -2.43 25.68
C HIS A 865 -33.82 -3.41 24.74
N VAL A 866 -33.07 -4.41 24.26
CA VAL A 866 -33.57 -5.45 23.37
C VAL A 866 -33.21 -6.82 23.95
N LEU A 867 -34.23 -7.66 24.09
CA LEU A 867 -34.11 -9.09 24.37
C LEU A 867 -34.68 -9.84 23.17
N TYR A 868 -33.88 -10.70 22.57
CA TYR A 868 -34.29 -11.56 21.46
C TYR A 868 -33.85 -13.00 21.74
N LYS A 869 -34.79 -13.94 21.73
CA LYS A 869 -34.55 -15.35 21.96
C LYS A 869 -35.05 -16.18 20.79
N SER A 870 -34.16 -16.98 20.22
CA SER A 870 -34.44 -17.88 19.10
C SER A 870 -33.73 -19.21 19.30
N GLY A 871 -34.50 -20.28 19.48
CA GLY A 871 -33.98 -21.58 19.89
C GLY A 871 -33.22 -21.46 21.21
N ASP A 872 -31.99 -21.95 21.21
CA ASP A 872 -31.11 -21.91 22.39
C ASP A 872 -30.35 -20.58 22.54
N ASP A 873 -30.42 -19.69 21.53
CA ASP A 873 -29.69 -18.44 21.55
C ASP A 873 -30.54 -17.30 22.13
N THR A 874 -29.95 -16.57 23.08
CA THR A 874 -30.52 -15.38 23.71
C THR A 874 -29.57 -14.20 23.50
N PHE A 875 -30.09 -13.13 22.92
CA PHE A 875 -29.41 -11.87 22.65
C PHE A 875 -29.94 -10.81 23.61
N GLU A 876 -29.04 -10.12 24.29
CA GLU A 876 -29.38 -9.00 25.19
C GLU A 876 -28.46 -7.83 24.88
N LEU A 877 -29.03 -6.67 24.57
CA LEU A 877 -28.26 -5.46 24.30
C LEU A 877 -29.01 -4.19 24.71
N GLY A 878 -28.23 -3.18 25.09
CA GLY A 878 -28.69 -1.79 25.13
C GLY A 878 -28.17 -1.03 23.91
N TYR A 879 -28.97 -0.14 23.34
CA TYR A 879 -28.60 0.71 22.20
C TYR A 879 -28.97 2.17 22.49
N ARG A 880 -28.05 3.11 22.21
CA ARG A 880 -28.29 4.55 22.29
C ARG A 880 -28.39 5.16 20.88
N PRO A 881 -29.60 5.55 20.42
CA PRO A 881 -29.81 6.01 19.04
C PRO A 881 -29.04 7.28 18.67
N GLU A 882 -28.77 8.15 19.65
CA GLU A 882 -28.02 9.40 19.46
C GLU A 882 -26.53 9.20 19.08
N TYR A 883 -26.02 7.97 19.18
CA TYR A 883 -24.63 7.66 18.84
C TYR A 883 -24.36 7.80 17.35
N GLN A 884 -23.23 8.43 17.00
CA GLN A 884 -22.79 8.60 15.61
C GLN A 884 -21.30 8.29 15.46
N VAL A 885 -20.95 7.74 14.30
CA VAL A 885 -19.55 7.56 13.89
C VAL A 885 -19.16 8.68 12.93
N TYR A 886 -18.06 9.36 13.23
CA TYR A 886 -17.49 10.38 12.36
C TYR A 886 -16.33 9.82 11.55
N ALA A 887 -16.06 10.43 10.39
CA ALA A 887 -14.96 9.98 9.54
C ALA A 887 -13.58 10.25 10.17
N ASP A 888 -13.46 11.26 11.02
CA ASP A 888 -12.20 11.81 11.55
C ASP A 888 -11.97 11.57 13.05
N ARG A 889 -12.92 10.91 13.73
CA ARG A 889 -12.91 10.70 15.18
C ARG A 889 -13.47 9.32 15.55
N GLY A 890 -12.75 8.59 16.39
CA GLY A 890 -13.24 7.37 17.02
C GLY A 890 -14.04 7.70 18.27
N VAL A 891 -15.36 7.55 18.20
CA VAL A 891 -16.22 7.63 19.38
C VAL A 891 -16.26 6.23 20.01
N PRO A 892 -16.02 6.06 21.32
CA PRO A 892 -16.03 4.75 21.95
C PRO A 892 -17.34 3.98 21.73
N THR A 893 -17.25 2.73 21.29
CA THR A 893 -18.44 1.94 20.89
C THR A 893 -19.32 1.53 22.07
N ASP A 894 -18.81 1.62 23.30
CA ASP A 894 -19.58 1.46 24.54
C ASP A 894 -20.58 2.60 24.78
N GLN A 895 -20.38 3.76 24.14
CA GLN A 895 -21.38 4.82 24.09
C GLN A 895 -22.55 4.45 23.16
N CYS A 896 -22.30 3.64 22.13
CA CYS A 896 -23.35 3.07 21.28
C CYS A 896 -24.10 1.93 22.00
N PHE A 897 -23.32 1.00 22.56
CA PHE A 897 -23.80 -0.19 23.25
C PHE A 897 -23.38 -0.16 24.72
N PRO A 898 -24.21 0.35 25.65
CA PRO A 898 -23.90 0.30 27.08
C PRO A 898 -23.70 -1.13 27.60
N TYR A 899 -24.33 -2.12 26.97
CA TYR A 899 -24.01 -3.54 27.13
C TYR A 899 -24.48 -4.32 25.91
N ARG A 900 -23.86 -5.50 25.69
CA ARG A 900 -24.30 -6.49 24.71
C ARG A 900 -23.73 -7.87 25.05
N VAL A 901 -24.60 -8.89 25.05
CA VAL A 901 -24.23 -10.28 25.30
C VAL A 901 -25.05 -11.22 24.43
N VAL A 902 -24.47 -12.38 24.15
CA VAL A 902 -25.18 -13.53 23.57
C VAL A 902 -24.97 -14.70 24.52
N ASN A 903 -26.05 -15.35 24.92
CA ASN A 903 -26.06 -16.46 25.88
C ASN A 903 -25.35 -16.11 27.21
N GLY A 904 -25.56 -14.87 27.69
CA GLY A 904 -24.96 -14.34 28.92
C GLY A 904 -23.45 -14.06 28.84
N LYS A 905 -22.85 -14.08 27.64
CA LYS A 905 -21.41 -13.89 27.44
C LYS A 905 -21.11 -12.77 26.45
N TRP A 906 -19.91 -12.19 26.58
CA TRP A 906 -19.37 -11.26 25.58
C TRP A 906 -19.36 -11.93 24.19
N PRO A 907 -19.96 -11.31 23.15
CA PRO A 907 -20.23 -11.99 21.88
C PRO A 907 -19.07 -11.97 20.87
N TYR A 908 -17.95 -11.34 21.22
CA TYR A 908 -16.79 -11.12 20.35
C TYR A 908 -15.48 -11.65 20.97
N LEU A 909 -14.35 -11.29 20.37
CA LEU A 909 -13.03 -11.79 20.78
C LEU A 909 -12.59 -11.21 22.13
N LEU A 910 -11.76 -11.98 22.84
CA LEU A 910 -11.08 -11.53 24.05
C LEU A 910 -10.00 -10.49 23.71
N LYS A 911 -9.68 -9.61 24.66
CA LYS A 911 -8.62 -8.61 24.50
C LYS A 911 -7.30 -9.28 24.08
N GLY A 912 -6.67 -8.75 23.03
CA GLY A 912 -5.43 -9.27 22.45
C GLY A 912 -5.64 -10.27 21.33
N LEU A 913 -6.86 -10.78 21.08
CA LEU A 913 -7.19 -11.51 19.86
C LEU A 913 -7.83 -10.55 18.85
N ASP A 914 -7.30 -10.56 17.63
CA ASP A 914 -7.74 -9.64 16.58
C ASP A 914 -8.59 -10.33 15.52
N ARG A 915 -8.37 -11.63 15.31
CA ARG A 915 -9.10 -12.45 14.34
C ARG A 915 -9.23 -13.87 14.83
N ASP A 916 -10.44 -14.42 14.68
CA ASP A 916 -10.74 -15.83 14.91
C ASP A 916 -11.70 -16.32 13.82
N SER A 917 -11.28 -17.36 13.10
CA SER A 917 -12.14 -18.07 12.15
C SER A 917 -12.24 -19.56 12.52
N THR A 918 -13.03 -20.33 11.79
CA THR A 918 -13.07 -21.80 11.93
C THR A 918 -11.68 -22.44 11.78
N LEU A 919 -10.77 -21.83 11.00
CA LEU A 919 -9.47 -22.43 10.65
C LEU A 919 -8.25 -21.64 11.11
N THR A 920 -8.41 -20.37 11.51
CA THR A 920 -7.30 -19.46 11.79
C THR A 920 -7.51 -18.65 13.06
N GLN A 921 -6.40 -18.19 13.66
CA GLN A 921 -6.40 -17.27 14.77
C GLN A 921 -5.20 -16.32 14.69
N GLN A 922 -5.42 -15.06 15.05
CA GLN A 922 -4.39 -14.01 15.12
C GLN A 922 -4.52 -13.27 16.45
N GLY A 923 -3.38 -12.90 17.04
CA GLY A 923 -3.38 -11.99 18.17
C GLY A 923 -2.02 -11.84 18.83
N THR A 924 -2.03 -11.09 19.93
CA THR A 924 -0.87 -10.73 20.75
C THR A 924 -0.92 -11.32 22.16
N THR A 925 -1.79 -12.30 22.40
CA THR A 925 -2.00 -12.93 23.72
C THR A 925 -0.80 -13.73 24.22
N GLY A 926 0.19 -14.03 23.37
CA GLY A 926 1.29 -14.96 23.67
C GLY A 926 0.91 -16.43 23.54
N ARG A 927 -0.35 -16.74 23.24
CA ARG A 927 -0.84 -18.11 23.07
C ARG A 927 -2.08 -18.15 22.19
N LEU A 928 -1.97 -18.85 21.06
CA LEU A 928 -3.05 -19.10 20.12
C LEU A 928 -3.36 -20.59 20.06
N GLU A 929 -4.65 -20.94 19.98
CA GLU A 929 -5.13 -22.31 19.92
C GLU A 929 -6.21 -22.46 18.85
N LYS A 930 -6.00 -23.40 17.93
CA LYS A 930 -6.97 -23.70 16.87
C LYS A 930 -6.85 -25.15 16.42
N ASN A 931 -7.98 -25.86 16.38
CA ASN A 931 -8.07 -27.25 15.89
C ASN A 931 -7.01 -28.20 16.48
N GLY A 932 -6.74 -28.06 17.78
CA GLY A 932 -5.76 -28.86 18.53
C GLY A 932 -4.30 -28.45 18.34
N ALA A 933 -4.00 -27.51 17.45
CA ALA A 933 -2.70 -26.87 17.36
C ALA A 933 -2.61 -25.68 18.32
N VAL A 934 -1.39 -25.46 18.81
CA VAL A 934 -1.06 -24.52 19.85
C VAL A 934 0.21 -23.79 19.46
N LEU A 935 0.11 -22.49 19.24
CA LEU A 935 1.24 -21.60 19.01
C LEU A 935 1.47 -20.76 20.27
N THR A 936 2.68 -20.78 20.82
CA THR A 936 3.06 -20.03 22.03
C THR A 936 4.24 -19.12 21.73
N CYS A 937 4.16 -17.87 22.18
CA CYS A 937 5.21 -16.87 22.07
C CYS A 937 5.19 -15.90 23.27
N GLU A 938 6.08 -14.91 23.30
CA GLU A 938 6.04 -13.88 24.33
C GLU A 938 4.74 -13.04 24.21
N PRO A 939 3.99 -12.78 25.30
CA PRO A 939 2.83 -11.89 25.28
C PRO A 939 3.18 -10.49 24.73
N GLY A 940 2.23 -9.86 24.04
CA GLY A 940 2.43 -8.59 23.34
C GLY A 940 3.08 -8.73 21.96
N ARG A 941 3.48 -9.94 21.54
CA ARG A 941 4.02 -10.23 20.20
C ARG A 941 2.93 -10.75 19.28
N MET A 942 2.87 -10.19 18.08
CA MET A 942 1.95 -10.69 17.06
C MET A 942 2.26 -12.14 16.72
N ALA A 943 1.23 -12.97 16.69
CA ALA A 943 1.29 -14.36 16.30
C ALA A 943 0.13 -14.69 15.36
N TYR A 944 0.34 -15.68 14.50
CA TYR A 944 -0.69 -16.18 13.60
C TYR A 944 -0.61 -17.70 13.49
N LEU A 945 -1.77 -18.35 13.65
CA LEU A 945 -1.94 -19.79 13.58
C LEU A 945 -3.00 -20.12 12.53
N GLN A 946 -2.66 -20.99 11.59
CA GLN A 946 -3.55 -21.46 10.53
C GLN A 946 -3.56 -22.99 10.51
N THR A 947 -4.74 -23.56 10.23
CA THR A 947 -4.96 -25.01 10.21
C THR A 947 -5.75 -25.41 8.97
N GLU A 948 -5.44 -26.58 8.41
CA GLU A 948 -6.16 -27.17 7.27
C GLU A 948 -6.42 -28.65 7.56
N PRO A 949 -7.69 -29.05 7.78
CA PRO A 949 -8.01 -30.36 8.33
C PRO A 949 -7.82 -31.54 7.36
N ILE A 950 -7.90 -31.34 6.04
CA ILE A 950 -7.85 -32.42 5.04
C ILE A 950 -6.45 -33.01 4.96
N THR A 951 -5.44 -32.16 4.74
CA THR A 951 -4.02 -32.56 4.74
C THR A 951 -3.41 -32.58 6.13
N ARG A 952 -4.17 -32.19 7.17
CA ARG A 952 -3.69 -32.01 8.56
C ARG A 952 -2.47 -31.11 8.62
N THR A 953 -2.55 -30.00 7.89
CA THR A 953 -1.51 -28.99 7.85
C THR A 953 -1.72 -27.96 8.95
N TYR A 954 -0.64 -27.60 9.62
CA TYR A 954 -0.63 -26.57 10.67
C TYR A 954 0.48 -25.58 10.36
N ALA A 955 0.16 -24.30 10.31
CA ALA A 955 1.12 -23.25 10.03
C ALA A 955 1.17 -22.24 11.18
N GLY A 956 2.35 -22.06 11.77
CA GLY A 956 2.60 -21.10 12.85
C GLY A 956 3.58 -20.02 12.39
N PHE A 957 3.30 -18.78 12.77
CA PHE A 957 4.05 -17.61 12.30
C PHE A 957 4.55 -16.75 13.46
N ASN A 958 5.76 -16.21 13.32
CA ASN A 958 6.08 -14.88 13.81
C ASN A 958 6.03 -13.94 12.58
N PRO A 959 4.90 -13.27 12.32
CA PRO A 959 4.65 -12.62 11.04
C PRO A 959 5.39 -11.29 10.86
N LEU A 960 5.95 -10.73 11.93
CA LEU A 960 6.66 -9.46 11.94
C LEU A 960 8.15 -9.67 12.25
N PRO A 961 9.06 -8.80 11.79
CA PRO A 961 10.47 -8.85 12.14
C PRO A 961 10.70 -8.32 13.57
N SER A 962 9.95 -8.86 14.53
CA SER A 962 9.96 -8.49 15.94
C SER A 962 10.37 -9.74 16.75
N PRO A 963 11.59 -9.77 17.31
CA PRO A 963 12.10 -10.96 17.98
C PRO A 963 11.18 -11.48 19.08
N THR A 964 10.89 -12.78 19.07
CA THR A 964 10.05 -13.43 20.10
C THR A 964 10.50 -14.86 20.38
N LEU A 965 10.40 -15.32 21.62
CA LEU A 965 10.46 -16.76 21.90
C LEU A 965 9.26 -17.45 21.22
N TRP A 966 9.45 -18.66 20.71
CA TRP A 966 8.45 -19.27 19.83
C TRP A 966 8.44 -20.79 19.94
N SER A 967 7.22 -21.35 20.03
CA SER A 967 6.99 -22.79 19.99
C SER A 967 5.64 -23.13 19.38
N LEU A 968 5.61 -24.14 18.52
CA LEU A 968 4.40 -24.73 17.94
C LEU A 968 4.26 -26.18 18.38
N SER A 969 3.09 -26.53 18.90
CA SER A 969 2.66 -27.91 19.18
C SER A 969 1.45 -28.23 18.32
N VAL A 970 1.43 -29.40 17.71
CA VAL A 970 0.34 -29.81 16.81
C VAL A 970 -0.18 -31.21 17.17
N PRO A 971 -1.41 -31.56 16.75
CA PRO A 971 -1.98 -32.89 16.97
C PRO A 971 -1.04 -34.02 16.51
N GLY A 972 -1.02 -35.12 17.28
CA GLY A 972 -0.06 -36.22 17.09
C GLY A 972 1.21 -36.12 17.96
N GLY A 973 1.35 -35.04 18.75
CA GLY A 973 2.43 -34.89 19.73
C GLY A 973 3.77 -34.50 19.11
N MET A 974 3.72 -33.79 17.98
CA MET A 974 4.86 -33.13 17.35
C MET A 974 5.01 -31.72 17.91
N THR A 975 6.25 -31.34 18.21
CA THR A 975 6.58 -29.99 18.68
C THR A 975 7.75 -29.42 17.90
N ILE A 976 7.70 -28.12 17.65
CA ILE A 976 8.76 -27.34 17.01
C ILE A 976 9.03 -26.14 17.92
N THR A 977 10.24 -26.03 18.46
CA THR A 977 10.61 -24.99 19.43
C THR A 977 11.92 -24.33 19.02
N ALA A 978 11.99 -23.01 19.08
CA ALA A 978 13.23 -22.29 18.81
C ALA A 978 14.18 -22.34 20.02
N ASP A 979 15.49 -22.40 19.79
CA ASP A 979 16.52 -22.34 20.83
C ASP A 979 16.85 -20.91 21.30
N GLY A 980 16.05 -19.92 20.89
CA GLY A 980 16.19 -18.49 21.17
C GLY A 980 15.04 -17.71 20.55
N ARG A 981 15.16 -16.38 20.46
CA ARG A 981 14.15 -15.53 19.82
C ARG A 981 14.22 -15.61 18.30
N VAL A 982 13.09 -15.76 17.63
CA VAL A 982 13.01 -15.79 16.18
C VAL A 982 12.68 -14.41 15.63
N GLY A 983 13.32 -14.00 14.52
CA GLY A 983 12.88 -12.87 13.71
C GLY A 983 11.60 -13.22 12.94
N MET A 984 11.48 -12.83 11.68
CA MET A 984 10.36 -13.33 10.87
C MET A 984 10.48 -14.84 10.72
N LEU A 985 9.38 -15.55 11.00
CA LEU A 985 9.33 -17.01 10.94
C LEU A 985 7.97 -17.45 10.39
N ARG A 986 8.00 -18.38 9.44
CA ARG A 986 6.84 -19.20 9.07
C ARG A 986 7.25 -20.66 9.14
N VAL A 987 6.50 -21.46 9.89
CA VAL A 987 6.66 -22.91 9.96
C VAL A 987 5.36 -23.57 9.53
N ILE A 988 5.39 -24.35 8.45
CA ILE A 988 4.27 -25.18 8.00
C ILE A 988 4.63 -26.63 8.27
N ALA A 989 3.71 -27.36 8.88
CA ALA A 989 3.95 -28.69 9.39
C ALA A 989 2.81 -29.64 8.99
N GLN A 990 3.18 -30.79 8.40
CA GLN A 990 2.28 -31.90 8.07
C GLN A 990 2.76 -33.15 8.83
N PRO A 991 2.28 -33.36 10.07
CA PRO A 991 2.80 -34.40 10.96
C PRO A 991 2.63 -35.82 10.43
N LYS A 992 1.58 -36.07 9.65
CA LYS A 992 1.24 -37.40 9.14
C LYS A 992 2.19 -37.82 8.02
N GLU A 993 2.53 -36.90 7.13
CA GLU A 993 3.41 -37.11 5.97
C GLU A 993 4.89 -36.93 6.33
N GLY A 994 5.19 -36.23 7.43
CA GLY A 994 6.56 -35.99 7.86
C GLY A 994 7.20 -34.73 7.28
N ASN A 995 6.41 -33.82 6.70
CA ASN A 995 6.91 -32.63 6.01
C ASN A 995 6.93 -31.40 6.92
N ILE A 996 8.00 -30.62 6.83
CA ILE A 996 8.16 -29.32 7.49
C ILE A 996 8.74 -28.32 6.49
N TRP A 997 8.10 -27.15 6.38
CA TRP A 997 8.64 -26.00 5.67
C TRP A 997 8.94 -24.90 6.67
N VAL A 998 10.15 -24.34 6.61
CA VAL A 998 10.62 -23.27 7.47
C VAL A 998 11.10 -22.13 6.59
N ASP A 999 10.45 -20.97 6.69
CA ASP A 999 10.97 -19.73 6.16
C ASP A 999 11.39 -18.85 7.33
N TYR A 1000 12.63 -18.35 7.30
CA TYR A 1000 13.22 -17.57 8.37
C TYR A 1000 14.09 -16.44 7.81
N ALA A 1001 13.92 -15.25 8.38
CA ALA A 1001 14.73 -14.08 8.07
C ALA A 1001 14.86 -13.16 9.29
N THR A 1002 16.00 -12.49 9.39
CA THR A 1002 16.28 -11.45 10.40
C THR A 1002 16.70 -10.16 9.70
N LYS A 1003 16.53 -9.04 10.41
CA LYS A 1003 17.16 -7.79 10.01
C LYS A 1003 18.67 -7.85 10.29
N VAL A 1004 19.44 -7.04 9.57
CA VAL A 1004 20.90 -6.97 9.73
C VAL A 1004 21.31 -6.56 11.15
N ASP A 1005 20.56 -5.67 11.78
CA ASP A 1005 20.77 -5.16 13.14
C ASP A 1005 20.23 -6.09 14.25
N GLN A 1006 19.58 -7.19 13.88
CA GLN A 1006 19.07 -8.19 14.83
C GLN A 1006 20.09 -9.25 15.22
N ASN A 1007 21.34 -9.17 14.76
CA ASN A 1007 22.37 -10.14 15.15
C ASN A 1007 22.74 -9.98 16.63
N ALA A 1008 22.14 -10.80 17.50
CA ALA A 1008 22.33 -10.75 18.95
C ALA A 1008 22.39 -12.17 19.55
N PRO A 1009 23.06 -12.37 20.70
CA PRO A 1009 23.24 -13.69 21.30
C PRO A 1009 21.94 -14.43 21.68
N ASP A 1010 20.84 -13.69 21.87
CA ASP A 1010 19.52 -14.20 22.23
C ASP A 1010 18.69 -14.69 21.05
N MET A 1011 19.10 -14.39 19.81
CA MET A 1011 18.43 -14.88 18.62
C MET A 1011 18.58 -16.40 18.48
N ALA A 1012 17.56 -17.03 17.93
CA ALA A 1012 17.53 -18.45 17.63
C ALA A 1012 18.61 -18.79 16.60
N THR A 1013 19.33 -19.89 16.85
CA THR A 1013 20.28 -20.48 15.93
C THR A 1013 19.72 -21.74 15.26
N ALA A 1014 18.73 -22.38 15.89
CA ALA A 1014 18.10 -23.59 15.37
C ALA A 1014 16.65 -23.73 15.84
N LEU A 1015 15.86 -24.52 15.09
CA LEU A 1015 14.59 -25.07 15.54
C LEU A 1015 14.78 -26.53 15.97
N ALA A 1016 14.35 -26.84 17.18
CA ALA A 1016 14.26 -28.19 17.72
C ALA A 1016 12.91 -28.82 17.35
N VAL A 1017 12.94 -30.02 16.79
CA VAL A 1017 11.76 -30.75 16.32
C VAL A 1017 11.71 -32.10 17.04
N THR A 1018 10.56 -32.40 17.66
CA THR A 1018 10.31 -33.69 18.30
C THR A 1018 8.98 -34.29 17.84
N GLY A 1019 8.78 -35.59 18.07
CA GLY A 1019 7.52 -36.28 17.78
C GLY A 1019 7.55 -37.19 16.55
N PHE A 1020 8.66 -37.23 15.80
CA PHE A 1020 8.82 -38.15 14.68
C PHE A 1020 9.43 -39.49 15.09
N ARG A 1021 8.95 -40.55 14.43
CA ARG A 1021 9.57 -41.90 14.45
C ARG A 1021 10.63 -42.09 13.36
N ARG A 1022 10.65 -41.22 12.35
CA ARG A 1022 11.54 -41.24 11.18
C ARG A 1022 12.12 -39.84 10.97
N VAL A 1023 13.12 -39.71 10.10
CA VAL A 1023 13.67 -38.38 9.75
C VAL A 1023 12.58 -37.54 9.07
N PRO A 1024 12.30 -36.30 9.52
CA PRO A 1024 11.36 -35.43 8.83
C PRO A 1024 11.96 -34.87 7.54
N GLN A 1025 11.12 -34.65 6.53
CA GLN A 1025 11.49 -33.94 5.30
C GLN A 1025 11.38 -32.45 5.53
N VAL A 1026 12.50 -31.73 5.46
CA VAL A 1026 12.54 -30.29 5.76
C VAL A 1026 12.83 -29.51 4.48
N GLN A 1027 12.13 -28.41 4.28
CA GLN A 1027 12.54 -27.33 3.39
C GLN A 1027 12.85 -26.08 4.22
N LEU A 1028 14.04 -25.53 4.06
CA LEU A 1028 14.48 -24.29 4.70
C LEU A 1028 14.65 -23.20 3.64
N ASN A 1029 13.88 -22.12 3.74
CA ASN A 1029 13.87 -20.99 2.81
C ASN A 1029 13.72 -21.46 1.34
N GLY A 1030 12.74 -22.36 1.11
CA GLY A 1030 12.43 -22.93 -0.20
C GLY A 1030 13.41 -23.99 -0.72
N LYS A 1031 14.41 -24.41 0.07
CA LYS A 1031 15.41 -25.42 -0.35
C LYS A 1031 15.28 -26.68 0.50
N PRO A 1032 15.33 -27.89 -0.10
CA PRO A 1032 15.43 -29.13 0.66
C PRO A 1032 16.60 -29.11 1.65
N PHE A 1033 16.38 -29.59 2.87
CA PHE A 1033 17.36 -29.57 3.95
C PHE A 1033 17.28 -30.87 4.78
N MET A 1034 18.44 -31.40 5.17
CA MET A 1034 18.52 -32.61 6.02
C MET A 1034 18.70 -32.21 7.48
N PRO A 1035 17.74 -32.49 8.38
CA PRO A 1035 17.84 -32.13 9.78
C PRO A 1035 18.90 -32.96 10.52
N MET A 1036 19.51 -32.38 11.56
CA MET A 1036 20.58 -33.01 12.35
C MET A 1036 19.99 -33.76 13.55
N CYS A 1037 20.32 -35.04 13.72
CA CYS A 1037 19.88 -35.86 14.86
C CYS A 1037 20.87 -35.77 16.01
N VAL A 1038 20.38 -35.54 17.23
CA VAL A 1038 21.25 -35.42 18.43
C VAL A 1038 21.02 -36.56 19.43
N SER A 1039 19.84 -37.17 19.47
CA SER A 1039 19.64 -38.45 20.16
C SER A 1039 18.63 -39.34 19.44
N ALA A 1040 19.02 -40.59 19.22
CA ALA A 1040 18.20 -41.66 18.67
C ALA A 1040 18.30 -42.89 19.57
N ASN A 1041 17.97 -42.76 20.86
CA ASN A 1041 17.89 -43.93 21.74
C ASN A 1041 16.64 -44.74 21.37
N PRO A 1042 16.74 -46.08 21.25
CA PRO A 1042 15.58 -46.94 21.03
C PRO A 1042 14.52 -46.71 22.12
N GLY A 1043 13.30 -46.34 21.73
CA GLY A 1043 12.18 -46.09 22.65
C GLY A 1043 11.98 -44.63 23.09
N VAL A 1044 12.90 -43.71 22.76
CA VAL A 1044 12.74 -42.26 23.01
C VAL A 1044 12.41 -41.55 21.69
N LYS A 1045 11.48 -40.57 21.72
CA LYS A 1045 11.19 -39.73 20.55
C LYS A 1045 12.47 -38.98 20.15
N ALA A 1046 12.91 -39.16 18.91
CA ALA A 1046 14.13 -38.53 18.41
C ALA A 1046 14.02 -36.99 18.41
N LEU A 1047 15.11 -36.32 18.79
CA LEU A 1047 15.28 -34.87 18.75
C LEU A 1047 16.08 -34.49 17.50
N TRP A 1048 15.47 -33.69 16.64
CA TRP A 1048 16.06 -33.19 15.40
C TRP A 1048 16.27 -31.68 15.50
N PHE A 1049 17.34 -31.16 14.90
CA PHE A 1049 17.57 -29.73 14.77
C PHE A 1049 17.64 -29.27 13.32
N ILE A 1050 17.07 -28.09 13.07
CA ILE A 1050 17.14 -27.36 11.81
C ILE A 1050 17.93 -26.06 12.09
N PRO A 1051 19.24 -25.99 11.77
CA PRO A 1051 20.01 -24.76 11.92
C PRO A 1051 19.48 -23.69 10.95
N LEU A 1052 19.19 -22.51 11.49
CA LEU A 1052 18.52 -21.43 10.76
C LEU A 1052 19.45 -20.72 9.77
N ASP A 1053 20.77 -20.89 9.92
CA ASP A 1053 21.78 -20.46 8.93
C ASP A 1053 21.92 -21.44 7.75
N GLY A 1054 21.24 -22.59 7.82
CA GLY A 1054 21.28 -23.66 6.84
C GLY A 1054 22.60 -24.43 6.76
N LYS A 1055 23.49 -24.29 7.76
CA LYS A 1055 24.84 -24.88 7.74
C LYS A 1055 25.15 -25.74 8.96
N THR A 1056 25.17 -25.15 10.15
CA THR A 1056 25.74 -25.81 11.35
C THR A 1056 25.00 -25.46 12.62
N LEU A 1057 24.98 -26.38 13.59
CA LEU A 1057 24.48 -26.07 14.93
C LEU A 1057 25.47 -25.18 15.68
N ALA A 1058 24.93 -24.22 16.42
CA ALA A 1058 25.72 -23.42 17.34
C ALA A 1058 26.26 -24.28 18.50
N PRO A 1059 27.35 -23.87 19.17
CA PRO A 1059 27.79 -24.52 20.38
C PRO A 1059 26.68 -24.52 21.45
N ARG A 1060 26.55 -25.64 22.17
CA ARG A 1060 25.61 -25.79 23.30
C ARG A 1060 24.13 -25.53 22.93
N THR A 1061 23.72 -25.84 21.70
CA THR A 1061 22.31 -25.67 21.24
C THR A 1061 21.29 -26.33 22.18
N GLU A 1062 21.58 -27.49 22.78
CA GLU A 1062 20.66 -28.11 23.75
C GLU A 1062 20.48 -27.28 25.03
N GLU A 1063 21.54 -26.68 25.56
CA GLU A 1063 21.45 -25.76 26.71
C GLU A 1063 20.67 -24.49 26.34
N ARG A 1064 20.91 -23.96 25.14
CA ARG A 1064 20.17 -22.81 24.60
C ARG A 1064 18.67 -23.13 24.50
N LEU A 1065 18.32 -24.29 23.96
CA LEU A 1065 16.95 -24.78 23.87
C LEU A 1065 16.27 -24.88 25.23
N LYS A 1066 16.93 -25.53 26.20
CA LYS A 1066 16.38 -25.68 27.55
C LYS A 1066 16.09 -24.31 28.18
N ARG A 1067 17.03 -23.38 28.09
CA ARG A 1067 16.85 -22.00 28.58
C ARG A 1067 15.72 -21.27 27.89
N ALA A 1068 15.59 -21.37 26.56
CA ALA A 1068 14.50 -20.76 25.81
C ALA A 1068 13.13 -21.33 26.22
N GLN A 1069 13.05 -22.64 26.44
CA GLN A 1069 11.83 -23.31 26.93
C GLN A 1069 11.46 -22.86 28.35
N ASP A 1070 12.41 -22.82 29.27
CA ASP A 1070 12.19 -22.38 30.64
C ASP A 1070 11.72 -20.91 30.67
N ALA A 1071 12.33 -20.05 29.86
CA ALA A 1071 11.94 -18.65 29.73
C ALA A 1071 10.52 -18.50 29.13
N LEU A 1072 10.22 -19.21 28.04
CA LEU A 1072 8.89 -19.16 27.44
C LEU A 1072 7.83 -19.65 28.43
N ALA A 1073 8.09 -20.76 29.13
CA ALA A 1073 7.18 -21.27 30.17
C ALA A 1073 6.97 -20.28 31.32
N ALA A 1074 8.01 -19.55 31.74
CA ALA A 1074 7.90 -18.52 32.78
C ALA A 1074 6.96 -17.37 32.36
N THR A 1075 7.05 -16.91 31.10
CA THR A 1075 6.15 -15.88 30.56
C THR A 1075 4.67 -16.30 30.57
N GLN A 1076 4.39 -17.60 30.50
CA GLN A 1076 3.03 -18.15 30.49
C GLN A 1076 2.47 -18.38 31.91
N LYS A 1077 3.31 -18.80 32.87
CA LYS A 1077 2.89 -19.19 34.23
C LYS A 1077 2.56 -18.00 35.15
N GLU A 1078 3.33 -16.92 35.08
CA GLU A 1078 3.27 -15.91 36.14
C GLU A 1078 2.37 -14.70 35.85
N ARG A 1079 1.94 -14.48 34.59
CA ARG A 1079 1.43 -13.15 34.15
C ARG A 1079 2.31 -11.99 34.65
N ARG A 1080 3.57 -12.24 35.04
CA ARG A 1080 4.43 -11.25 35.68
C ARG A 1080 4.68 -10.17 34.66
N GLY A 1081 4.44 -8.93 35.07
CA GLY A 1081 4.87 -7.80 34.30
C GLY A 1081 6.39 -7.78 34.22
N PHE A 1082 6.92 -7.56 33.02
CA PHE A 1082 8.35 -7.29 32.82
C PHE A 1082 8.60 -5.84 32.42
N PHE A 1083 7.54 -5.09 32.10
CA PHE A 1083 7.63 -3.69 31.73
C PHE A 1083 7.35 -2.82 32.94
N LEU A 1084 8.18 -1.79 33.13
CA LEU A 1084 8.04 -0.82 34.19
C LEU A 1084 6.78 0.01 33.97
N HIS A 1085 5.87 0.02 34.96
CA HIS A 1085 4.62 0.77 34.96
C HIS A 1085 4.60 1.91 35.98
N ASP A 1086 5.52 1.91 36.96
CA ASP A 1086 5.60 2.97 37.98
C ASP A 1086 6.24 4.26 37.44
N TRP A 1087 5.42 5.09 36.82
CA TRP A 1087 5.80 6.37 36.21
C TRP A 1087 5.00 7.53 36.79
N HIS A 1088 5.62 8.70 36.88
CA HIS A 1088 4.90 9.97 36.78
C HIS A 1088 4.84 10.36 35.32
N VAL A 1089 3.69 10.83 34.84
CA VAL A 1089 3.52 11.34 33.47
C VAL A 1089 3.03 12.78 33.47
N VAL A 1090 3.44 13.57 32.49
CA VAL A 1090 2.94 14.93 32.26
C VAL A 1090 2.76 15.18 30.76
N GLY A 1091 1.63 15.77 30.41
CA GLY A 1091 1.20 16.03 29.04
C GLY A 1091 -0.30 16.34 29.00
N PRO A 1092 -0.88 16.56 27.81
CA PRO A 1092 -0.19 16.64 26.53
C PRO A 1092 0.40 18.05 26.27
N PHE A 1093 1.62 18.11 25.75
CA PHE A 1093 2.22 19.29 25.15
C PHE A 1093 1.92 19.33 23.64
N ALA A 1094 1.80 20.52 23.05
CA ALA A 1094 1.65 20.65 21.60
C ALA A 1094 2.94 20.24 20.86
N VAL A 1095 2.81 19.43 19.81
CA VAL A 1095 3.89 19.22 18.82
C VAL A 1095 3.94 20.45 17.91
N LYS A 1096 5.12 21.01 17.67
CA LYS A 1096 5.22 22.25 16.88
C LYS A 1096 4.96 21.98 15.40
N ALA A 1097 4.28 22.91 14.71
CA ALA A 1097 3.80 22.73 13.34
C ALA A 1097 4.92 22.54 12.28
N ASP A 1098 6.16 22.92 12.59
CA ASP A 1098 7.34 22.72 11.75
C ASP A 1098 8.03 21.35 11.99
N GLU A 1099 7.62 20.60 13.01
CA GLU A 1099 8.15 19.29 13.32
C GLU A 1099 7.46 18.22 12.47
N ARG A 1100 8.23 17.66 11.53
CA ARG A 1100 7.87 16.35 10.98
C ARG A 1100 8.28 15.32 12.00
N LEU A 1101 7.30 14.57 12.51
CA LEU A 1101 7.51 13.53 13.52
C LEU A 1101 8.70 12.62 13.16
N TRP A 1102 8.84 12.23 11.89
CA TRP A 1102 9.92 11.35 11.41
C TRP A 1102 11.23 12.06 11.04
N ALA A 1103 11.29 13.39 10.97
CA ALA A 1103 12.51 14.14 10.60
C ALA A 1103 13.31 14.66 11.81
N GLY A 1104 12.91 14.28 13.02
CA GLY A 1104 13.54 14.71 14.27
C GLY A 1104 12.77 15.84 14.96
N VAL A 1105 12.58 15.68 16.28
CA VAL A 1105 12.01 16.73 17.14
C VAL A 1105 13.11 17.76 17.43
N LYS A 1106 12.87 19.01 17.06
CA LYS A 1106 13.84 20.11 17.23
C LYS A 1106 13.53 20.96 18.46
N ALA A 1107 12.29 20.92 18.94
CA ALA A 1107 11.88 21.60 20.15
C ALA A 1107 12.47 20.93 21.40
N VAL A 1108 12.93 21.77 22.33
CA VAL A 1108 13.23 21.38 23.71
C VAL A 1108 12.02 21.73 24.54
N TYR A 1109 11.41 20.73 25.18
CA TYR A 1109 10.29 20.93 26.10
C TYR A 1109 10.80 21.18 27.54
N PRO A 1110 10.03 21.87 28.39
CA PRO A 1110 10.47 22.19 29.75
C PRO A 1110 10.97 20.98 30.58
N PRO A 1111 10.31 19.80 30.56
CA PRO A 1111 10.80 18.63 31.30
C PRO A 1111 12.20 18.12 30.86
N GLU A 1112 12.64 18.43 29.64
CA GLU A 1112 13.98 18.06 29.14
C GLU A 1112 15.10 18.85 29.83
N GLN A 1113 14.78 20.00 30.44
CA GLN A 1113 15.74 20.87 31.14
C GLN A 1113 15.88 20.51 32.63
N GLY A 1114 15.00 19.65 33.15
CA GLY A 1114 14.98 19.24 34.55
C GLY A 1114 13.57 18.82 34.98
N VAL A 1115 13.48 17.78 35.82
CA VAL A 1115 12.20 17.26 36.32
C VAL A 1115 11.90 17.82 37.70
N ASP A 1116 10.83 18.62 37.79
CA ASP A 1116 10.19 19.02 39.05
C ASP A 1116 8.75 18.48 39.07
N LEU A 1117 8.50 17.49 39.93
CA LEU A 1117 7.19 16.84 40.05
C LEU A 1117 6.09 17.78 40.59
N LYS A 1118 6.46 18.94 41.14
CA LYS A 1118 5.51 19.96 41.63
C LYS A 1118 5.22 21.07 40.62
N ALA A 1119 5.96 21.11 39.50
CA ALA A 1119 5.79 22.14 38.49
C ALA A 1119 4.43 22.05 37.78
N THR A 1120 3.92 23.22 37.36
CA THR A 1120 2.79 23.33 36.44
C THR A 1120 3.32 23.86 35.11
N TYR A 1121 2.96 23.21 34.00
CA TYR A 1121 3.38 23.60 32.66
C TYR A 1121 2.19 24.05 31.81
N THR A 1122 2.49 24.79 30.74
CA THR A 1122 1.52 25.06 29.67
C THR A 1122 1.45 23.85 28.74
N GLY A 1123 0.33 23.13 28.80
CA GLY A 1123 -0.03 22.04 27.90
C GLY A 1123 -1.07 22.48 26.86
N MET A 1124 -1.64 21.50 26.17
CA MET A 1124 -2.63 21.69 25.11
C MET A 1124 -3.93 20.93 25.43
N ASN A 1125 -5.06 21.47 24.97
CA ASN A 1125 -6.32 20.74 24.80
C ASN A 1125 -6.93 21.08 23.44
N ARG A 1126 -8.01 20.40 23.04
CA ARG A 1126 -8.80 20.75 21.86
C ARG A 1126 -10.26 20.99 22.22
N VAL A 1127 -10.75 22.18 21.88
CA VAL A 1127 -12.16 22.59 22.04
C VAL A 1127 -12.69 22.96 20.66
N ASP A 1128 -13.76 22.29 20.22
CA ASP A 1128 -14.34 22.45 18.87
C ASP A 1128 -13.32 22.31 17.73
N GLY A 1129 -12.34 21.41 17.89
CA GLY A 1129 -11.28 21.15 16.92
C GLY A 1129 -10.15 22.19 16.90
N LYS A 1130 -10.21 23.23 17.75
CA LYS A 1130 -9.14 24.23 17.89
C LYS A 1130 -8.26 23.93 19.10
N GLU A 1131 -6.96 24.12 18.94
CA GLU A 1131 -5.99 23.95 20.02
C GLU A 1131 -6.10 25.13 21.00
N VAL A 1132 -6.13 24.82 22.29
CA VAL A 1132 -6.17 25.79 23.39
C VAL A 1132 -5.13 25.42 24.43
N GLU A 1133 -4.52 26.41 25.08
CA GLU A 1133 -3.56 26.19 26.16
C GLU A 1133 -4.28 25.84 27.47
N VAL A 1134 -3.73 24.87 28.22
CA VAL A 1134 -4.27 24.47 29.54
C VAL A 1134 -3.13 24.16 30.51
N PRO A 1135 -3.29 24.39 31.82
CA PRO A 1135 -2.28 23.98 32.80
C PRO A 1135 -2.25 22.46 32.95
N ILE A 1136 -1.06 21.87 32.90
CA ILE A 1136 -0.83 20.42 33.11
C ILE A 1136 0.20 20.19 34.21
N ARG A 1137 0.11 19.05 34.90
CA ARG A 1137 0.96 18.67 36.03
C ARG A 1137 1.35 17.19 35.93
N TRP A 1138 2.41 16.82 36.63
CA TRP A 1138 2.79 15.41 36.77
C TRP A 1138 1.72 14.63 37.55
N GLN A 1139 1.36 13.46 37.06
CA GLN A 1139 0.46 12.51 37.70
C GLN A 1139 1.10 11.12 37.75
N ARG A 1140 1.02 10.43 38.89
CA ARG A 1140 1.49 9.05 38.98
C ARG A 1140 0.52 8.11 38.26
N VAL A 1141 1.04 7.22 37.43
CA VAL A 1141 0.26 6.26 36.63
C VAL A 1141 -0.28 5.13 37.50
N LEU A 1142 0.59 4.52 38.32
CA LEU A 1142 0.18 3.43 39.21
C LEU A 1142 -0.64 3.93 40.39
N LYS A 1143 -1.70 3.17 40.71
CA LYS A 1143 -2.44 3.37 41.94
C LYS A 1143 -1.68 2.75 43.12
N PRO A 1144 -1.85 3.27 44.35
CA PRO A 1144 -1.25 2.69 45.54
C PRO A 1144 -1.57 1.19 45.67
N GLY A 1145 -0.55 0.35 45.84
CA GLY A 1145 -0.67 -1.11 46.00
C GLY A 1145 -0.55 -1.93 44.71
N GLU A 1146 -0.48 -1.30 43.53
CA GLU A 1146 -0.20 -2.00 42.27
C GLU A 1146 1.29 -2.33 42.12
N PRO A 1147 1.65 -3.46 41.49
CA PRO A 1147 3.06 -3.83 41.28
C PRO A 1147 3.74 -2.83 40.33
N ALA A 1148 5.02 -2.54 40.58
CA ALA A 1148 5.81 -1.65 39.74
C ALA A 1148 5.94 -2.12 38.27
N PHE A 1149 5.64 -3.40 38.00
CA PHE A 1149 5.72 -4.00 36.67
C PHE A 1149 4.37 -4.51 36.16
N GLY A 1150 4.11 -4.27 34.88
CA GLY A 1150 2.92 -4.72 34.15
C GLY A 1150 3.25 -5.55 32.90
N PRO A 1151 2.28 -6.35 32.40
CA PRO A 1151 2.48 -7.29 31.28
C PRO A 1151 2.45 -6.64 29.89
N GLY A 1152 2.11 -5.34 29.78
CA GLY A 1152 1.93 -4.63 28.52
C GLY A 1152 2.56 -3.23 28.53
N PRO A 1153 2.18 -2.35 27.60
CA PRO A 1153 2.72 -1.00 27.56
C PRO A 1153 2.08 -0.11 28.64
N VAL A 1154 2.72 1.03 28.89
CA VAL A 1154 2.07 2.19 29.51
C VAL A 1154 1.30 2.93 28.42
N SER A 1155 -0.04 2.96 28.51
CA SER A 1155 -0.91 3.60 27.53
C SER A 1155 -1.16 5.07 27.88
N LEU A 1156 -0.47 5.99 27.22
CA LEU A 1156 -0.69 7.42 27.36
C LEU A 1156 -2.06 7.85 26.82
N ALA A 1157 -2.56 7.17 25.78
CA ALA A 1157 -3.89 7.39 25.23
C ALA A 1157 -5.03 7.09 26.23
N GLU A 1158 -4.79 6.22 27.21
CA GLU A 1158 -5.74 5.97 28.31
C GLU A 1158 -5.61 6.99 29.46
N LEU A 1159 -4.48 7.70 29.54
CA LEU A 1159 -4.14 8.59 30.65
C LEU A 1159 -4.41 10.07 30.37
N MET A 1160 -4.43 10.47 29.11
CA MET A 1160 -4.58 11.88 28.72
C MET A 1160 -5.16 12.05 27.31
N ALA A 1161 -5.76 13.22 27.07
CA ALA A 1161 -6.27 13.67 25.78
C ALA A 1161 -5.97 15.18 25.60
N PRO A 1162 -5.84 15.70 24.36
CA PRO A 1162 -5.88 14.98 23.07
C PRO A 1162 -4.63 14.11 22.82
N THR A 1163 -4.76 13.11 21.96
CA THR A 1163 -3.67 12.17 21.62
C THR A 1163 -2.94 12.52 20.33
N ARG A 1164 -3.56 13.30 19.42
CA ARG A 1164 -3.02 13.60 18.10
C ARG A 1164 -2.25 14.92 18.05
N GLY A 1165 -0.99 14.86 17.64
CA GLY A 1165 -0.11 16.04 17.63
C GLY A 1165 0.29 16.45 19.04
N ALA A 1166 0.33 15.47 19.95
CA ALA A 1166 0.57 15.66 21.36
C ALA A 1166 1.88 15.00 21.78
N CYS A 1167 2.58 15.60 22.73
CA CYS A 1167 3.83 15.08 23.31
C CYS A 1167 3.64 14.91 24.82
N ALA A 1168 4.25 13.90 25.43
CA ALA A 1168 4.18 13.64 26.85
C ALA A 1168 5.51 13.11 27.37
N PHE A 1169 5.75 13.35 28.65
CA PHE A 1169 6.92 12.92 29.35
C PHE A 1169 6.53 11.94 30.45
N ALA A 1170 7.34 10.91 30.63
CA ALA A 1170 7.25 9.95 31.72
C ALA A 1170 8.56 9.96 32.52
N PHE A 1171 8.47 10.01 33.85
CA PHE A 1171 9.60 10.05 34.76
C PHE A 1171 9.51 8.96 35.83
N THR A 1172 10.64 8.32 36.12
CA THR A 1172 10.78 7.35 37.22
C THR A 1172 12.22 7.30 37.72
N ARG A 1173 12.46 6.56 38.82
CA ARG A 1173 13.80 6.29 39.35
C ARG A 1173 14.07 4.79 39.42
N ILE A 1174 15.33 4.43 39.25
CA ILE A 1174 15.87 3.08 39.39
C ILE A 1174 16.99 3.14 40.43
N VAL A 1175 16.80 2.49 41.57
CA VAL A 1175 17.82 2.35 42.61
C VAL A 1175 18.60 1.07 42.35
N SER A 1176 19.92 1.17 42.21
CA SER A 1176 20.81 0.03 42.00
C SER A 1176 21.70 -0.21 43.21
N ASP A 1177 21.80 -1.46 43.68
CA ASP A 1177 22.67 -1.83 44.81
C ASP A 1177 24.17 -1.74 44.50
N ARG A 1178 24.53 -1.76 43.21
CA ARG A 1178 25.91 -1.69 42.69
C ARG A 1178 25.99 -0.95 41.36
N ASP A 1179 27.21 -0.53 41.00
CA ASP A 1179 27.50 -0.10 39.64
C ASP A 1179 27.36 -1.30 38.70
N ARG A 1180 26.59 -1.15 37.63
CA ARG A 1180 26.39 -2.25 36.67
C ARG A 1180 26.00 -1.75 35.29
N GLU A 1181 26.30 -2.58 34.31
CA GLU A 1181 25.86 -2.40 32.93
C GLU A 1181 24.62 -3.27 32.67
N VAL A 1182 23.62 -2.68 32.02
CA VAL A 1182 22.37 -3.36 31.65
C VAL A 1182 21.94 -2.88 30.26
N MET A 1183 21.09 -3.67 29.60
CA MET A 1183 20.42 -3.27 28.37
C MET A 1183 19.06 -2.65 28.72
N LEU A 1184 18.85 -1.41 28.28
CA LEU A 1184 17.53 -0.77 28.28
C LEU A 1184 16.80 -1.24 27.02
N TYR A 1185 15.69 -1.96 27.20
CA TYR A 1185 14.77 -2.31 26.12
C TYR A 1185 13.54 -1.42 26.17
N THR A 1186 13.12 -0.92 25.02
CA THR A 1186 11.99 0.00 24.93
C THR A 1186 11.29 -0.11 23.58
N GLY A 1187 10.10 0.48 23.49
CA GLY A 1187 9.34 0.63 22.25
C GLY A 1187 8.23 1.63 22.43
N SER A 1188 7.69 2.15 21.34
CA SER A 1188 6.76 3.27 21.41
C SER A 1188 5.93 3.42 20.15
N ASP A 1189 4.74 3.98 20.32
CA ASP A 1189 4.06 4.61 19.20
C ASP A 1189 4.90 5.81 18.78
N GLN A 1190 5.18 5.86 17.48
CA GLN A 1190 5.93 6.93 16.83
C GLN A 1190 7.28 7.20 17.50
N CYS A 1191 7.53 8.44 17.90
CA CYS A 1191 8.84 8.92 18.31
C CYS A 1191 9.06 8.75 19.82
N LEU A 1192 10.30 8.43 20.18
CA LEU A 1192 10.73 8.20 21.56
C LEU A 1192 12.12 8.78 21.80
N ALA A 1193 12.31 9.42 22.95
CA ALA A 1193 13.64 9.71 23.47
C ALA A 1193 13.73 9.32 24.94
N VAL A 1194 14.90 8.83 25.37
CA VAL A 1194 15.15 8.43 26.75
C VAL A 1194 16.43 9.08 27.26
N TRP A 1195 16.36 9.64 28.46
CA TRP A 1195 17.48 10.18 29.22
C TRP A 1195 17.69 9.38 30.49
N LEU A 1196 18.95 9.09 30.80
CA LEU A 1196 19.40 8.48 32.06
C LEU A 1196 20.33 9.47 32.76
N ASN A 1197 19.99 9.87 33.98
CA ASN A 1197 20.76 10.83 34.77
C ASN A 1197 21.07 12.14 34.01
N GLY A 1198 20.08 12.64 33.24
CA GLY A 1198 20.19 13.85 32.43
C GLY A 1198 20.90 13.67 31.07
N GLN A 1199 21.54 12.52 30.81
CA GLN A 1199 22.17 12.23 29.53
C GLN A 1199 21.19 11.50 28.60
N LYS A 1200 20.99 12.01 27.37
CA LYS A 1200 20.19 11.32 26.37
C LYS A 1200 20.89 10.04 25.91
N VAL A 1201 20.27 8.89 26.17
CA VAL A 1201 20.82 7.55 25.86
C VAL A 1201 20.16 6.89 24.65
N LEU A 1202 18.97 7.39 24.25
CA LEU A 1202 18.23 6.92 23.08
C LEU A 1202 17.43 8.06 22.46
N ASP A 1203 17.40 8.14 21.13
CA ASP A 1203 16.58 9.07 20.34
C ASP A 1203 16.10 8.36 19.07
N ARG A 1204 14.79 8.28 18.87
CA ARG A 1204 14.13 7.56 17.78
C ARG A 1204 13.01 8.41 17.22
N ASN A 1205 13.20 8.86 15.98
CA ASN A 1205 12.26 9.71 15.26
C ASN A 1205 11.70 8.90 14.08
N VAL A 1206 10.76 8.02 14.38
CA VAL A 1206 10.21 7.04 13.43
C VAL A 1206 8.69 7.01 13.52
N TYR A 1207 8.04 6.60 12.44
CA TYR A 1207 6.59 6.40 12.40
C TYR A 1207 6.28 4.90 12.50
N ARG A 1208 5.67 4.47 13.61
CA ARG A 1208 5.38 3.06 13.90
C ARG A 1208 4.34 2.93 15.01
N ALA A 1209 3.74 1.74 15.14
CA ALA A 1209 2.99 1.34 16.33
C ALA A 1209 3.92 0.87 17.45
N ALA A 1210 3.49 0.97 18.71
CA ALA A 1210 4.25 0.48 19.87
C ALA A 1210 4.33 -1.05 19.91
N GLU A 1211 5.54 -1.59 19.98
CA GLU A 1211 5.78 -3.00 20.30
C GLU A 1211 6.86 -3.14 21.36
N PRO A 1212 6.88 -4.24 22.13
CA PRO A 1212 7.96 -4.51 23.06
C PRO A 1212 9.33 -4.54 22.37
N ASP A 1213 10.37 -4.05 23.04
CA ASP A 1213 11.79 -4.22 22.65
C ASP A 1213 12.14 -3.82 21.20
N GLN A 1214 11.41 -2.88 20.61
CA GLN A 1214 11.70 -2.34 19.27
C GLN A 1214 13.08 -1.68 19.22
N ASP A 1215 13.46 -1.03 20.32
CA ASP A 1215 14.75 -0.39 20.50
C ASP A 1215 15.46 -0.96 21.72
N LYS A 1216 16.78 -0.94 21.64
CA LYS A 1216 17.64 -1.26 22.76
C LYS A 1216 18.89 -0.38 22.77
N THR A 1217 19.38 -0.07 23.95
CA THR A 1217 20.66 0.63 24.15
C THR A 1217 21.32 0.16 25.43
N LYS A 1218 22.66 0.09 25.42
CA LYS A 1218 23.43 -0.29 26.59
C LYS A 1218 23.56 0.91 27.53
N VAL A 1219 23.23 0.74 28.80
CA VAL A 1219 23.26 1.80 29.80
C VAL A 1219 24.02 1.38 31.05
N LYS A 1220 24.63 2.35 31.72
CA LYS A 1220 25.36 2.13 32.98
C LYS A 1220 24.55 2.71 34.13
N LEU A 1221 24.13 1.85 35.04
CA LEU A 1221 23.50 2.25 36.30
C LEU A 1221 24.60 2.48 37.33
N LYS A 1222 24.54 3.61 38.02
CA LYS A 1222 25.37 3.88 39.19
C LYS A 1222 24.73 3.25 40.42
N LYS A 1223 25.54 2.83 41.40
CA LYS A 1223 25.05 2.50 42.74
C LYS A 1223 24.25 3.68 43.30
N GLY A 1224 23.09 3.40 43.88
CA GLY A 1224 22.12 4.39 44.34
C GLY A 1224 21.11 4.76 43.25
N GLU A 1225 20.58 5.97 43.32
CA GLU A 1225 19.49 6.45 42.44
C GLU A 1225 19.96 6.73 41.01
N ASN A 1226 19.15 6.32 40.03
CA ASN A 1226 19.29 6.66 38.63
C ASN A 1226 17.95 7.22 38.10
N ALA A 1227 17.96 8.47 37.63
CA ALA A 1227 16.78 9.15 37.12
C ALA A 1227 16.55 8.78 35.65
N VAL A 1228 15.33 8.37 35.30
CA VAL A 1228 14.93 8.07 33.92
C VAL A 1228 13.84 9.02 33.49
N LEU A 1229 14.08 9.75 32.41
CA LEU A 1229 13.09 10.58 31.73
C LEU A 1229 12.86 10.00 30.34
N LEU A 1230 11.60 9.86 29.95
CA LEU A 1230 11.17 9.36 28.66
C LEU A 1230 10.25 10.41 28.03
N ARG A 1231 10.42 10.66 26.74
CA ARG A 1231 9.51 11.48 25.93
C ARG A 1231 8.88 10.61 24.87
N SER A 1232 7.55 10.67 24.74
CA SER A 1232 6.79 9.98 23.69
C SER A 1232 5.86 10.96 22.99
N ILE A 1233 5.74 10.82 21.67
CA ILE A 1233 4.86 11.67 20.85
C ILE A 1233 3.70 10.83 20.30
N GLY A 1234 2.48 11.31 20.55
CA GLY A 1234 1.25 10.79 20.02
C GLY A 1234 0.86 11.49 18.73
N GLY A 1235 0.63 10.71 17.68
CA GLY A 1235 0.20 11.23 16.38
C GLY A 1235 -1.13 10.65 15.93
N TRP A 1236 -1.18 9.42 15.41
CA TRP A 1236 -2.43 8.93 14.79
C TRP A 1236 -2.94 7.58 15.32
N GLU A 1237 -2.10 6.58 15.56
CA GLU A 1237 -2.55 5.17 15.65
C GLU A 1237 -2.60 4.55 17.05
N GLY A 1238 -2.17 5.32 18.05
CA GLY A 1238 -1.95 4.85 19.41
C GLY A 1238 -1.05 5.85 20.12
N TRP A 1239 -0.98 5.74 21.44
CA TRP A 1239 0.01 6.48 22.20
C TRP A 1239 0.41 5.71 23.44
N ALA A 1240 1.47 4.93 23.32
CA ALA A 1240 1.96 4.05 24.35
C ALA A 1240 3.47 3.83 24.24
N PHE A 1241 4.08 3.37 25.34
CA PHE A 1241 5.48 2.97 25.37
C PHE A 1241 5.73 1.76 26.28
N TYR A 1242 6.85 1.07 26.03
CA TYR A 1242 7.36 -0.05 26.83
C TYR A 1242 8.73 0.33 27.38
N VAL A 1243 9.05 -0.04 28.62
CA VAL A 1243 10.42 0.05 29.16
C VAL A 1243 10.69 -1.16 30.04
N ARG A 1244 11.83 -1.81 29.84
CA ARG A 1244 12.36 -2.82 30.77
C ARG A 1244 13.89 -2.85 30.76
N LEU A 1245 14.47 -3.38 31.82
CA LEU A 1245 15.91 -3.66 31.87
C LEU A 1245 16.16 -5.15 31.66
N GLY A 1246 17.20 -5.46 30.89
CA GLY A 1246 17.64 -6.83 30.71
C GLY A 1246 19.15 -6.98 30.59
N ASP A 1247 19.61 -8.22 30.50
CA ASP A 1247 21.00 -8.55 30.19
C ASP A 1247 21.26 -8.52 28.68
N ASP A 1248 22.49 -8.83 28.27
CA ASP A 1248 22.89 -8.89 26.85
C ASP A 1248 22.18 -10.03 26.08
N TYR A 1249 21.46 -10.92 26.78
CA TYR A 1249 20.61 -11.97 26.22
C TYR A 1249 19.10 -11.61 26.28
N GLY A 1250 18.78 -10.37 26.67
CA GLY A 1250 17.41 -9.86 26.71
C GLY A 1250 16.52 -10.46 27.79
N PHE A 1251 17.09 -11.11 28.81
CA PHE A 1251 16.38 -11.56 30.00
C PHE A 1251 16.20 -10.42 31.00
N PRO A 1252 15.06 -10.32 31.69
CA PRO A 1252 14.83 -9.28 32.68
C PRO A 1252 15.90 -9.27 33.78
N VAL A 1253 16.45 -8.08 34.07
CA VAL A 1253 17.36 -7.86 35.19
C VAL A 1253 16.61 -7.07 36.24
N THR A 1254 16.29 -7.72 37.36
CA THR A 1254 15.61 -7.10 38.52
C THR A 1254 16.36 -7.30 39.83
N ASP A 1255 17.30 -8.24 39.90
CA ASP A 1255 18.13 -8.47 41.08
C ASP A 1255 18.93 -7.21 41.45
N GLY A 1256 18.85 -6.78 42.71
CA GLY A 1256 19.51 -5.58 43.20
C GLY A 1256 18.95 -4.26 42.66
N LEU A 1257 17.78 -4.27 42.02
CA LEU A 1257 17.12 -3.08 41.47
C LEU A 1257 15.75 -2.82 42.11
N HIS A 1258 15.54 -1.60 42.58
CA HIS A 1258 14.22 -1.10 43.02
C HIS A 1258 13.73 -0.02 42.08
N PHE A 1259 12.44 -0.05 41.75
CA PHE A 1259 11.82 0.80 40.74
C PHE A 1259 10.71 1.64 41.36
N GLY A 1260 10.64 2.91 40.96
CA GLY A 1260 9.56 3.81 41.33
C GLY A 1260 10.05 5.22 41.64
N PRO A 1261 9.20 6.25 41.50
CA PRO A 1261 9.56 7.64 41.73
C PRO A 1261 9.94 7.95 43.19
N ASP A 1262 9.44 7.14 44.13
CA ASP A 1262 9.71 7.22 45.57
C ASP A 1262 10.69 6.13 46.06
N ALA A 1263 11.33 5.38 45.14
CA ALA A 1263 12.28 4.35 45.51
C ALA A 1263 13.45 4.98 46.27
N THR A 1264 13.64 4.56 47.52
CA THR A 1264 14.74 4.96 48.40
C THR A 1264 15.76 3.83 48.50
N PRO A 1265 17.06 4.15 48.71
CA PRO A 1265 18.15 3.16 48.81
C PRO A 1265 17.94 2.05 49.82
#